data_AF-A0A971U1H7-F1
#
_entry.id   AF-A0A971U1H7-F1
#
_cell.length_a   1.000
_cell.length_b   1.000
_cell.length_c   1.000
_cell.angle_alpha   90.00
_cell.angle_beta   90.00
_cell.angle_gamma   90.00
#
_symmetry.space_group_name_H-M   'P 1'
#
loop_
_entity.id
_entity.type
_entity.pdbx_description
1 polymer ?
#
loop_
_entity_poly.entity_id
_entity_poly.type
_entity_poly.pdbx_seq_one_letter_code
_entity_poly.pdbx_strand_id
1 'polypeptide(L)'
;MPKAMTESEIEKIALDILTEIGYERIYGPDISPDGDSPERSTYRDVVLIEHLRRSLARVNPHIPLDGIDKAVRRIVAQESPDIVENNKSFHKYLTDGVDVEYRRKDGKTTWDKVWLFDFEDPLNNEFLAVNQYTVMGLKERRPDIVLFVNGLPIVVIELKNLADENASIWSAFNQLETYKSQIPYLFRFNEALIISDGIEARAGTLTSDRERFMPWKTIDGKEVIELSPELQKIEELQKYRLDNGPVFSLNEETGVVEEIELKPWISKDIPVQKRPQMEVLLKGMLNKRVLLDLIRHFIVFETSDHRTLKKMAAYHQYHAVNKAVESTLKATSPIGDRRCGVIWHTQGSGKSLSMVFYTGKLVLQMDNPTIVLITDRNDLDDQLFNTFSGGVELLRQTPVQAESREDLKEKLKVASGGIVFTTVQKFLPDTRNESYPLLSDRSNIVVIADEAHRSQYDFIDGFARHMRDALPNASFIGFTGTPISLSDRDTRNVFGDYIDVYDIEQSVKDGATVKIYYESRIAKLDLDENEMPHIDRDIEEVTEGKEQSEKERLKSKWAALEAVAGTEKRLGRIAADLVDHFEKRQEVNIGKGMIVCMSRRICVDLYNEIIKLRPHWHSEDDKKGAIKIVMSGSASDDPGWQQHIRTRKQREEISKRFKDPEDPLQLVIVRDMWLTGFDVPCLHTMYIDKPMHGHTLMQAIARVNRVFRDKPGGLVVDYIGIAEDLREALADYTGSGGKGKIKVDQSEAVAVLLEKFDVLTAMFYRFDYKGFFSIDKSEKLAFVMWTADHILGLENGKERFVKYVTELSKAFALAVPAQEAVAITDDVAFFQMVRASILKKSPENGTKPIDYNAAIKQIVSRAIV
;
A
#
# COMPACT_ATOMS: atom_id res chain seq x y z
N MET A 1 7.56 -34.14 24.31
CA MET A 1 7.39 -33.15 23.24
C MET A 1 8.19 -31.91 23.60
N PRO A 2 8.85 -31.23 22.65
CA PRO A 2 9.43 -29.92 22.91
C PRO A 2 8.32 -28.97 23.36
N LYS A 3 8.55 -28.20 24.42
CA LYS A 3 7.62 -27.13 24.84
C LYS A 3 7.64 -26.05 23.77
N ALA A 4 6.48 -25.55 23.37
CA ALA A 4 6.41 -24.39 22.48
C ALA A 4 6.99 -23.15 23.19
N MET A 5 7.65 -22.27 22.43
CA MET A 5 8.30 -21.07 22.97
C MET A 5 7.28 -20.14 23.60
N THR A 6 7.56 -19.66 24.80
CA THR A 6 6.75 -18.70 25.56
C THR A 6 6.95 -17.26 25.07
N GLU A 7 6.01 -16.37 25.41
CA GLU A 7 6.11 -14.93 25.10
C GLU A 7 7.41 -14.32 25.65
N SER A 8 7.80 -14.68 26.88
CA SER A 8 9.06 -14.22 27.49
C SER A 8 10.31 -14.74 26.78
N GLU A 9 10.27 -15.92 26.16
CA GLU A 9 11.37 -16.42 25.34
C GLU A 9 11.47 -15.66 24.02
N ILE A 10 10.33 -15.32 23.39
CA ILE A 10 10.28 -14.49 22.18
C ILE A 10 10.77 -13.07 22.48
N GLU A 11 10.35 -12.47 23.60
CA GLU A 11 10.84 -11.17 24.08
C GLU A 11 12.34 -11.19 24.27
N LYS A 12 12.88 -12.23 24.91
CA LYS A 12 14.32 -12.39 25.09
C LYS A 12 15.05 -12.47 23.74
N ILE A 13 14.54 -13.27 22.79
CA ILE A 13 15.13 -13.37 21.44
C ILE A 13 15.11 -12.01 20.73
N ALA A 14 14.00 -11.27 20.82
CA ALA A 14 13.90 -9.93 20.23
C ALA A 14 14.93 -8.96 20.83
N LEU A 15 15.11 -8.98 22.16
CA LEU A 15 16.12 -8.18 22.84
C LEU A 15 17.54 -8.59 22.46
N ASP A 16 17.82 -9.89 22.37
CA ASP A 16 19.15 -10.39 21.96
C ASP A 16 19.48 -9.93 20.52
N ILE A 17 18.50 -9.94 19.61
CA ILE A 17 18.66 -9.41 18.24
C ILE A 17 18.90 -7.89 18.24
N LEU A 18 18.16 -7.14 19.06
CA LEU A 18 18.33 -5.69 19.18
C LEU A 18 19.72 -5.33 19.73
N THR A 19 20.22 -6.10 20.71
CA THR A 19 21.57 -5.95 21.23
C THR A 19 22.63 -6.29 20.19
N GLU A 20 22.42 -7.32 19.36
CA GLU A 20 23.31 -7.67 18.24
C GLU A 20 23.49 -6.50 17.25
N ILE A 21 22.43 -5.72 17.00
CA ILE A 21 22.49 -4.54 16.12
C ILE A 21 22.82 -3.23 16.89
N GLY A 22 23.26 -3.35 18.15
CA GLY A 22 23.87 -2.29 18.93
C GLY A 22 22.92 -1.45 19.79
N TYR A 23 21.74 -1.96 20.16
CA TYR A 23 20.89 -1.34 21.18
C TYR A 23 21.35 -1.78 22.58
N GLU A 24 21.46 -0.82 23.50
CA GLU A 24 21.67 -1.12 24.91
C GLU A 24 20.36 -1.61 25.53
N ARG A 25 20.41 -2.73 26.24
CA ARG A 25 19.23 -3.32 26.88
C ARG A 25 19.05 -2.76 28.28
N ILE A 26 17.85 -2.27 28.59
CA ILE A 26 17.48 -1.79 29.92
C ILE A 26 16.20 -2.50 30.37
N TYR A 27 16.16 -2.89 31.64
CA TYR A 27 14.95 -3.45 32.23
C TYR A 27 14.07 -2.32 32.79
N GLY A 28 12.86 -2.14 32.25
CA GLY A 28 11.95 -1.04 32.55
C GLY A 28 11.62 -0.87 34.05
N PRO A 29 11.45 -1.95 34.83
CA PRO A 29 11.29 -1.87 36.29
C PRO A 29 12.49 -1.29 37.05
N ASP A 30 13.72 -1.42 36.55
CA ASP A 30 14.89 -0.87 37.24
C ASP A 30 14.89 0.67 37.14
N ILE A 31 14.43 1.20 36.00
CA ILE A 31 14.33 2.64 35.72
C ILE A 31 12.95 3.23 36.01
N SER A 32 12.06 2.50 36.69
CA SER A 32 10.76 3.03 37.13
C SER A 32 10.94 4.00 38.31
N PRO A 33 9.95 4.85 38.63
CA PRO A 33 10.06 5.80 39.75
C PRO A 33 10.34 5.16 41.12
N ASP A 34 9.96 3.89 41.28
CA ASP A 34 10.12 3.04 42.46
C ASP A 34 11.12 1.90 42.25
N GLY A 35 11.90 1.94 41.15
CA GLY A 35 12.91 0.96 40.80
C GLY A 35 14.26 1.17 41.49
N ASP A 36 15.22 0.30 41.20
CA ASP A 36 16.56 0.31 41.79
C ASP A 36 17.45 1.48 41.29
N SER A 37 17.18 2.00 40.09
CA SER A 37 17.92 3.08 39.44
C SER A 37 16.95 4.03 38.72
N PRO A 38 16.12 4.80 39.47
CA PRO A 38 15.01 5.55 38.90
C PRO A 38 15.49 6.66 37.95
N GLU A 39 15.05 6.60 36.69
CA GLU A 39 15.32 7.63 35.68
C GLU A 39 14.09 8.51 35.39
N ARG A 40 12.96 8.20 36.03
CA ARG A 40 11.67 8.87 35.84
C ARG A 40 11.11 9.31 37.18
N SER A 41 10.52 10.50 37.22
CA SER A 41 9.88 11.01 38.44
C SER A 41 8.50 10.40 38.67
N THR A 42 7.78 10.10 37.58
CA THR A 42 6.44 9.50 37.64
C THR A 42 6.24 8.49 36.50
N TYR A 43 5.27 7.58 36.66
CA TYR A 43 4.87 6.65 35.59
C TYR A 43 4.19 7.34 34.38
N ARG A 44 3.87 8.64 34.49
CA ARG A 44 3.36 9.43 33.35
C ARG A 44 4.48 9.98 32.47
N ASP A 45 5.70 10.05 33.01
CA ASP A 45 6.86 10.52 32.27
C ASP A 45 7.30 9.40 31.32
N VAL A 46 7.08 9.61 30.03
CA VAL A 46 7.39 8.61 29.00
C VAL A 46 8.77 8.83 28.36
N VAL A 47 9.35 10.02 28.52
CA VAL A 47 10.67 10.42 27.98
C VAL A 47 11.73 10.27 29.06
N LEU A 48 12.88 9.72 28.70
CA LEU A 48 14.06 9.68 29.57
C LEU A 48 14.81 11.02 29.44
N ILE A 49 14.43 11.99 30.29
CA ILE A 49 14.82 13.40 30.13
C ILE A 49 16.35 13.61 30.21
N GLU A 50 17.03 12.94 31.13
CA GLU A 50 18.49 13.08 31.26
C GLU A 50 19.25 12.46 30.08
N HIS A 51 18.74 11.36 29.51
CA HIS A 51 19.24 10.79 28.26
C HIS A 51 19.05 11.74 27.09
N LEU A 52 17.87 12.34 26.98
CA LEU A 52 17.58 13.35 25.96
C LEU A 52 18.50 14.56 26.10
N ARG A 53 18.63 15.13 27.30
CA ARG A 53 19.46 16.30 27.55
C ARG A 53 20.93 16.05 27.19
N ARG A 54 21.50 14.93 27.64
CA ARG A 54 22.90 14.54 27.33
C ARG A 54 23.10 14.32 25.83
N SER A 55 22.16 13.63 25.19
CA SER A 55 22.25 13.33 23.76
C SER A 55 22.10 14.59 22.90
N LEU A 56 21.18 15.49 23.21
CA LEU A 56 21.06 16.77 22.50
C LEU A 56 22.32 17.62 22.63
N ALA A 57 22.96 17.65 23.82
CA ALA A 57 24.22 18.36 24.01
C ALA A 57 25.37 17.72 23.21
N ARG A 58 25.38 16.38 23.09
CA ARG A 58 26.36 15.63 22.28
C ARG A 58 26.19 15.87 20.77
N VAL A 59 24.96 15.83 20.28
CA VAL A 59 24.62 16.07 18.86
C VAL A 59 24.83 17.54 18.47
N ASN A 60 24.62 18.47 19.42
CA ASN A 60 24.70 19.91 19.17
C ASN A 60 25.76 20.59 20.05
N PRO A 61 27.05 20.25 19.92
CA PRO A 61 28.10 20.70 20.84
C PRO A 61 28.36 22.23 20.79
N HIS A 62 27.85 22.90 19.75
CA HIS A 62 27.94 24.35 19.56
C HIS A 62 26.83 25.12 20.31
N ILE A 63 25.78 24.44 20.75
CA ILE A 63 24.65 25.05 21.46
C ILE A 63 24.89 24.95 22.99
N PRO A 64 24.82 26.05 23.74
CA PRO A 64 24.99 26.02 25.19
C PRO A 64 23.82 25.32 25.88
N LEU A 65 24.06 24.85 27.11
CA LEU A 65 23.09 24.05 27.88
C LEU A 65 21.73 24.77 28.10
N ASP A 66 21.69 26.10 28.18
CA ASP A 66 20.43 26.83 28.28
C ASP A 66 19.58 26.72 27.01
N GLY A 67 20.22 26.68 25.84
CA GLY A 67 19.57 26.39 24.56
C GLY A 67 19.05 24.96 24.50
N ILE A 68 19.85 23.99 24.98
CA ILE A 68 19.44 22.58 25.08
C ILE A 68 18.22 22.42 26.01
N ASP A 69 18.23 23.05 27.18
CA ASP A 69 17.13 22.98 28.15
C ASP A 69 15.83 23.60 27.60
N LYS A 70 15.94 24.66 26.80
CA LYS A 70 14.79 25.23 26.07
C LYS A 70 14.24 24.27 25.03
N ALA A 71 15.11 23.59 24.27
CA ALA A 71 14.68 22.56 23.32
C ALA A 71 13.96 21.41 24.04
N VAL A 72 14.53 20.86 25.12
CA VAL A 72 13.90 19.79 25.91
C VAL A 72 12.49 20.20 26.37
N ARG A 73 12.32 21.41 26.91
CA ARG A 73 11.00 21.91 27.33
C ARG A 73 10.00 21.96 26.18
N ARG A 74 10.44 22.41 25.00
CA ARG A 74 9.59 22.48 23.81
C ARG A 74 9.23 21.08 23.28
N ILE A 75 10.20 20.16 23.26
CA ILE A 75 10.01 18.77 22.82
C ILE A 75 9.00 18.04 23.69
N VAL A 76 8.92 18.36 24.99
CA VAL A 76 8.03 17.69 25.98
C VAL A 76 6.71 18.45 26.20
N ALA A 77 6.58 19.69 25.74
CA ALA A 77 5.35 20.47 25.87
C ALA A 77 4.21 19.91 25.01
N GLN A 78 3.03 19.68 25.58
CA GLN A 78 1.85 19.25 24.82
C GLN A 78 1.16 20.46 24.17
N GLU A 79 0.98 20.43 22.86
CA GLU A 79 0.46 21.57 22.08
C GLU A 79 -1.02 21.39 21.71
N SER A 80 -1.51 20.14 21.66
CA SER A 80 -2.88 19.81 21.24
C SER A 80 -3.53 18.76 22.16
N PRO A 81 -4.86 18.71 22.29
CA PRO A 81 -5.57 17.56 22.84
C PRO A 81 -5.60 16.36 21.87
N ASP A 82 -5.39 16.58 20.56
CA ASP A 82 -5.33 15.51 19.57
C ASP A 82 -3.91 14.90 19.52
N ILE A 83 -3.83 13.61 19.81
CA ILE A 83 -2.60 12.84 19.80
C ILE A 83 -1.91 12.82 18.43
N VAL A 84 -2.67 12.74 17.33
CA VAL A 84 -2.11 12.66 15.98
C VAL A 84 -1.46 13.99 15.60
N GLU A 85 -2.09 15.11 15.98
CA GLU A 85 -1.51 16.44 15.76
C GLU A 85 -0.25 16.66 16.62
N ASN A 86 -0.23 16.20 17.88
CA ASN A 86 1.00 16.26 18.68
C ASN A 86 2.12 15.40 18.07
N ASN A 87 1.79 14.21 17.56
CA ASN A 87 2.75 13.34 16.91
C ASN A 87 3.29 13.93 15.61
N LYS A 88 2.44 14.60 14.85
CA LYS A 88 2.83 15.36 13.66
C LYS A 88 3.79 16.51 14.00
N SER A 89 3.46 17.33 15.00
CA SER A 89 4.36 18.39 15.50
C SER A 89 5.71 17.83 15.98
N PHE A 90 5.68 16.70 16.69
CA PHE A 90 6.90 16.05 17.15
C PHE A 90 7.75 15.50 16.00
N HIS A 91 7.12 14.85 15.01
CA HIS A 91 7.82 14.37 13.82
C HIS A 91 8.56 15.51 13.10
N LYS A 92 7.96 16.70 13.03
CA LYS A 92 8.62 17.89 12.50
C LYS A 92 9.87 18.29 13.31
N TYR A 93 9.85 18.14 14.64
CA TYR A 93 11.06 18.36 15.45
C TYR A 93 12.17 17.35 15.12
N LEU A 94 11.84 16.13 14.72
CA LEU A 94 12.82 15.14 14.25
C LEU A 94 13.44 15.53 12.90
N THR A 95 12.63 16.00 11.96
CA THR A 95 13.06 16.23 10.56
C THR A 95 13.66 17.62 10.30
N ASP A 96 13.21 18.64 11.04
CA ASP A 96 13.56 20.05 10.83
C ASP A 96 14.29 20.69 12.02
N GLY A 97 14.48 19.94 13.10
CA GLY A 97 15.07 20.41 14.36
C GLY A 97 14.15 21.35 15.15
N VAL A 98 14.62 21.75 16.32
CA VAL A 98 13.92 22.68 17.22
C VAL A 98 14.62 24.02 17.21
N ASP A 99 13.93 25.07 16.77
CA ASP A 99 14.47 26.42 16.83
C ASP A 99 14.54 26.91 18.28
N VAL A 100 15.73 27.35 18.70
CA VAL A 100 16.00 27.90 20.02
C VAL A 100 16.75 29.22 19.95
N GLU A 101 16.44 30.09 20.91
CA GLU A 101 17.16 31.34 21.11
C GLU A 101 18.10 31.20 22.30
N TYR A 102 19.37 31.58 22.14
CA TYR A 102 20.34 31.60 23.24
C TYR A 102 21.35 32.73 23.10
N ARG A 103 22.08 33.01 24.20
CA ARG A 103 23.10 34.06 24.23
C ARG A 103 24.48 33.45 23.92
N ARG A 104 25.13 33.94 22.88
CA ARG A 104 26.49 33.54 22.50
C ARG A 104 27.52 34.08 23.50
N LYS A 105 28.74 33.55 23.44
CA LYS A 105 29.87 33.96 24.31
C LYS A 105 30.24 35.44 24.18
N ASP A 106 29.90 36.08 23.06
CA ASP A 106 30.10 37.51 22.81
C ASP A 106 28.97 38.40 23.36
N GLY A 107 27.99 37.82 24.06
CA GLY A 107 26.86 38.52 24.68
C GLY A 107 25.67 38.76 23.74
N LYS A 108 25.77 38.44 22.44
CA LYS A 108 24.66 38.62 21.49
C LYS A 108 23.67 37.46 21.56
N THR A 109 22.39 37.79 21.39
CA THR A 109 21.33 36.79 21.24
C THR A 109 21.30 36.28 19.80
N THR A 110 21.17 34.97 19.62
CA THR A 110 21.09 34.31 18.32
C THR A 110 19.97 33.27 18.32
N TRP A 111 19.53 32.89 17.13
CA TRP A 111 18.62 31.77 16.90
C TRP A 111 19.40 30.67 16.19
N ASP A 112 19.24 29.43 16.63
CA ASP A 112 19.84 28.26 16.01
C ASP A 112 18.90 27.04 16.12
N LYS A 113 19.24 25.97 15.40
CA LYS A 113 18.49 24.70 15.41
C LYS A 113 19.17 23.66 16.29
N VAL A 114 18.42 23.12 17.25
CA VAL A 114 18.79 21.92 18.00
C VAL A 114 18.28 20.70 17.24
N TRP A 115 19.18 19.87 16.75
CA TRP A 115 18.86 18.59 16.10
C TRP A 115 18.64 17.50 17.14
N LEU A 116 17.57 16.73 16.98
CA LEU A 116 17.24 15.64 17.90
C LEU A 116 18.08 14.40 17.63
N PHE A 117 18.38 14.13 16.35
CA PHE A 117 19.21 13.02 15.89
C PHE A 117 20.36 13.53 15.03
N ASP A 118 21.51 12.86 15.15
CA ASP A 118 22.61 12.97 14.20
C ASP A 118 22.34 12.01 13.04
N PHE A 119 21.90 12.57 11.91
CA PHE A 119 21.60 11.78 10.71
C PHE A 119 22.84 11.51 9.85
N GLU A 120 23.93 12.27 10.07
CA GLU A 120 25.18 12.11 9.31
C GLU A 120 26.05 11.02 9.93
N ASP A 121 26.12 10.98 11.27
CA ASP A 121 26.71 9.88 12.02
C ASP A 121 25.67 9.21 12.95
N PRO A 122 24.97 8.18 12.46
CA PRO A 122 24.01 7.43 13.26
C PRO A 122 24.56 6.92 14.59
N LEU A 123 25.86 6.61 14.68
CA LEU A 123 26.47 6.06 15.90
C LEU A 123 26.64 7.11 17.02
N ASN A 124 26.55 8.40 16.69
CA ASN A 124 26.56 9.48 17.67
C ASN A 124 25.23 9.57 18.46
N ASN A 125 24.20 8.84 18.03
CA ASN A 125 22.94 8.70 18.75
C ASN A 125 22.97 7.52 19.73
N GLU A 126 22.26 7.68 20.84
CA GLU A 126 22.03 6.62 21.82
C GLU A 126 20.78 5.82 21.44
N PHE A 127 20.87 4.49 21.48
CA PHE A 127 19.78 3.57 21.15
C PHE A 127 19.56 2.58 22.31
N LEU A 128 18.37 2.62 22.91
CA LEU A 128 18.02 1.77 24.04
C LEU A 128 16.84 0.86 23.68
N ALA A 129 16.91 -0.41 24.08
CA ALA A 129 15.81 -1.35 24.05
C ALA A 129 15.33 -1.58 25.49
N VAL A 130 14.22 -0.94 25.86
CA VAL A 130 13.67 -1.00 27.21
C VAL A 130 12.52 -1.98 27.25
N ASN A 131 12.67 -3.07 27.99
CA ASN A 131 11.63 -4.08 28.09
C ASN A 131 10.76 -3.91 29.35
N GLN A 132 9.48 -4.28 29.29
CA GLN A 132 8.53 -4.16 30.40
C GLN A 132 8.31 -2.71 30.90
N TYR A 133 8.28 -1.73 29.98
CA TYR A 133 8.22 -0.29 30.30
C TYR A 133 6.83 0.16 30.76
N THR A 134 6.59 0.14 32.07
CA THR A 134 5.27 0.51 32.63
C THR A 134 4.99 2.02 32.47
N VAL A 135 3.79 2.34 31.98
CA VAL A 135 3.30 3.71 31.74
C VAL A 135 1.90 3.87 32.33
N MET A 136 1.68 4.98 33.02
CA MET A 136 0.38 5.37 33.58
C MET A 136 -0.29 6.43 32.70
N GLY A 137 -1.50 6.15 32.23
CA GLY A 137 -2.36 7.10 31.51
C GLY A 137 -3.76 7.15 32.11
N LEU A 138 -4.77 6.87 31.29
CA LEU A 138 -6.12 6.56 31.76
C LEU A 138 -6.18 5.21 32.49
N LYS A 139 -5.32 4.28 32.08
CA LYS A 139 -5.04 3.02 32.78
C LYS A 139 -3.54 2.77 32.75
N GLU A 140 -3.07 1.98 33.69
CA GLU A 140 -1.71 1.45 33.67
C GLU A 140 -1.58 0.42 32.56
N ARG A 141 -0.53 0.53 31.76
CA ARG A 141 -0.16 -0.42 30.71
C ARG A 141 1.33 -0.61 30.66
N ARG A 142 1.73 -1.76 30.13
CA ARG A 142 3.13 -2.19 30.04
C ARG A 142 3.35 -2.82 28.67
N PRO A 143 3.86 -2.05 27.69
CA PRO A 143 4.36 -2.61 26.45
C PRO A 143 5.53 -3.55 26.70
N ASP A 144 5.71 -4.52 25.79
CA ASP A 144 6.73 -5.55 25.93
C ASP A 144 8.11 -4.94 25.72
N ILE A 145 8.32 -4.23 24.61
CA ILE A 145 9.56 -3.52 24.31
C ILE A 145 9.27 -2.12 23.77
N VAL A 146 9.93 -1.10 24.33
CA VAL A 146 9.94 0.27 23.82
C VAL A 146 11.37 0.62 23.43
N LEU A 147 11.57 1.05 22.18
CA LEU A 147 12.87 1.50 21.71
C LEU A 147 12.99 3.00 21.84
N PHE A 148 14.08 3.43 22.47
CA PHE A 148 14.42 4.81 22.63
C PHE A 148 15.55 5.21 21.70
N VAL A 149 15.47 6.41 21.15
CA VAL A 149 16.58 7.08 20.48
C VAL A 149 16.80 8.41 21.18
N ASN A 150 18.00 8.64 21.72
CA ASN A 150 18.33 9.83 22.49
C ASN A 150 17.28 10.15 23.59
N GLY A 151 16.85 9.12 24.34
CA GLY A 151 15.85 9.26 25.41
C GLY A 151 14.39 9.47 24.97
N LEU A 152 14.07 9.46 23.67
CA LEU A 152 12.70 9.59 23.14
C LEU A 152 12.12 8.21 22.77
N PRO A 153 10.87 7.86 23.17
CA PRO A 153 10.27 6.56 22.85
C PRO A 153 9.76 6.52 21.40
N ILE A 154 10.59 6.00 20.49
CA ILE A 154 10.37 6.05 19.03
C ILE A 154 9.57 4.84 18.53
N VAL A 155 9.84 3.64 19.06
CA VAL A 155 9.20 2.39 18.59
C VAL A 155 8.55 1.65 19.74
N VAL A 156 7.35 1.11 19.51
CA VAL A 156 6.66 0.22 20.47
C VAL A 156 6.45 -1.13 19.80
N ILE A 157 6.88 -2.20 20.47
CA ILE A 157 6.84 -3.58 19.97
C ILE A 157 5.99 -4.42 20.91
N GLU A 158 4.91 -5.01 20.40
CA GLU A 158 4.14 -6.02 21.13
C GLU A 158 4.33 -7.41 20.55
N LEU A 159 4.51 -8.36 21.46
CA LEU A 159 4.80 -9.75 21.18
C LEU A 159 3.64 -10.64 21.64
N LYS A 160 3.53 -11.79 20.97
CA LYS A 160 2.57 -12.83 21.32
C LYS A 160 3.22 -14.18 21.33
N ASN A 161 2.67 -15.05 22.17
CA ASN A 161 3.08 -16.43 22.28
C ASN A 161 2.66 -17.24 21.03
N LEU A 162 3.63 -17.92 20.39
CA LEU A 162 3.38 -18.89 19.30
C LEU A 162 2.54 -20.09 19.74
N ALA A 163 2.61 -20.44 21.03
CA ALA A 163 1.95 -21.58 21.63
C ALA A 163 0.46 -21.34 21.93
N ASP A 164 0.01 -20.09 21.94
CA ASP A 164 -1.41 -19.80 22.10
C ASP A 164 -2.09 -19.92 20.74
N GLU A 165 -2.64 -21.10 20.48
CA GLU A 165 -3.26 -21.41 19.20
C GLU A 165 -4.53 -20.57 18.90
N ASN A 166 -4.97 -19.73 19.85
CA ASN A 166 -6.05 -18.76 19.70
C ASN A 166 -5.58 -17.32 19.44
N ALA A 167 -4.31 -17.01 19.72
CA ALA A 167 -3.74 -15.69 19.54
C ALA A 167 -3.12 -15.57 18.14
N SER A 168 -3.83 -14.90 17.23
CA SER A 168 -3.20 -14.39 16.01
C SER A 168 -2.28 -13.22 16.32
N ILE A 169 -1.29 -12.94 15.46
CA ILE A 169 -0.49 -11.69 15.49
C ILE A 169 -1.36 -10.42 15.61
N TRP A 170 -2.62 -10.46 15.15
CA TRP A 170 -3.57 -9.34 15.27
C TRP A 170 -4.10 -9.10 16.68
N SER A 171 -3.90 -10.02 17.62
CA SER A 171 -4.14 -9.77 19.05
C SER A 171 -3.15 -8.74 19.60
N ALA A 172 -1.87 -8.79 19.20
CA ALA A 172 -0.88 -7.75 19.49
C ALA A 172 -1.30 -6.40 18.88
N PHE A 173 -1.86 -6.40 17.67
CA PHE A 173 -2.43 -5.17 17.07
C PHE A 173 -3.54 -4.59 17.95
N ASN A 174 -4.49 -5.42 18.42
CA ASN A 174 -5.56 -4.93 19.29
C ASN A 174 -5.05 -4.41 20.66
N GLN A 175 -3.94 -4.97 21.15
CA GLN A 175 -3.25 -4.50 22.35
C GLN A 175 -2.64 -3.11 22.12
N LEU A 176 -1.99 -2.87 20.97
CA LEU A 176 -1.54 -1.55 20.57
C LEU A 176 -2.70 -0.54 20.45
N GLU A 177 -3.84 -0.92 19.85
CA GLU A 177 -5.03 -0.05 19.81
C GLU A 177 -5.55 0.29 21.22
N THR A 178 -5.49 -0.68 22.14
CA THR A 178 -5.82 -0.46 23.55
C THR A 178 -4.85 0.55 24.17
N TYR A 179 -3.56 0.43 23.90
CA TYR A 179 -2.55 1.34 24.42
C TYR A 179 -2.71 2.77 23.89
N LYS A 180 -2.95 2.93 22.59
CA LYS A 180 -3.23 4.25 21.99
C LYS A 180 -4.37 4.96 22.73
N SER A 181 -5.42 4.22 23.12
CA SER A 181 -6.55 4.77 23.88
C SER A 181 -6.26 5.02 25.36
N GLN A 182 -5.43 4.19 26.01
CA GLN A 182 -5.28 4.20 27.48
C GLN A 182 -4.01 4.86 27.99
N ILE A 183 -2.93 4.89 27.20
CA ILE A 183 -1.66 5.57 27.49
C ILE A 183 -1.24 6.46 26.31
N PRO A 184 -2.11 7.40 25.86
CA PRO A 184 -1.86 8.19 24.65
C PRO A 184 -0.57 9.01 24.67
N TYR A 185 -0.08 9.38 25.87
CA TYR A 185 1.13 10.18 26.03
C TYR A 185 2.39 9.52 25.46
N LEU A 186 2.48 8.18 25.49
CA LEU A 186 3.60 7.44 24.89
C LEU A 186 3.63 7.63 23.37
N PHE A 187 2.47 7.58 22.74
CA PHE A 187 2.30 7.59 21.29
C PHE A 187 2.42 8.96 20.65
N ARG A 188 2.56 10.02 21.47
CA ARG A 188 2.96 11.34 20.99
C ARG A 188 4.33 11.30 20.29
N PHE A 189 5.25 10.47 20.77
CA PHE A 189 6.63 10.40 20.23
C PHE A 189 6.84 9.24 19.26
N ASN A 190 5.81 8.42 19.04
CA ASN A 190 5.93 7.18 18.30
C ASN A 190 6.07 7.40 16.79
N GLU A 191 7.09 6.80 16.20
CA GLU A 191 7.32 6.77 14.75
C GLU A 191 6.91 5.44 14.11
N ALA A 192 7.12 4.32 14.81
CA ALA A 192 6.77 2.99 14.31
C ALA A 192 6.16 2.07 15.38
N LEU A 193 5.24 1.22 14.97
CA LEU A 193 4.61 0.19 15.79
C LEU A 193 4.89 -1.18 15.19
N ILE A 194 5.29 -2.13 16.01
CA ILE A 194 5.61 -3.48 15.57
C ILE A 194 4.74 -4.48 16.33
N ILE A 195 4.23 -5.46 15.59
CA ILE A 195 3.57 -6.65 16.13
C ILE A 195 4.32 -7.88 15.68
N SER A 196 4.48 -8.86 16.56
CA SER A 196 5.11 -10.13 16.19
C SER A 196 4.65 -11.29 17.08
N ASP A 197 4.65 -12.49 16.51
CA ASP A 197 4.63 -13.74 17.27
C ASP A 197 6.00 -14.44 17.22
N GLY A 198 7.07 -13.76 16.84
CA GLY A 198 8.38 -14.36 16.63
C GLY A 198 8.60 -14.94 15.24
N ILE A 199 7.58 -15.50 14.59
CA ILE A 199 7.68 -16.04 13.21
C ILE A 199 7.21 -15.00 12.19
N GLU A 200 6.03 -14.42 12.40
CA GLU A 200 5.50 -13.30 11.64
C GLU A 200 5.81 -11.99 12.34
N ALA A 201 6.08 -10.94 11.57
CA ALA A 201 6.29 -9.60 12.12
C ALA A 201 5.84 -8.55 11.11
N ARG A 202 5.15 -7.53 11.61
CA ARG A 202 4.62 -6.44 10.79
C ARG A 202 4.84 -5.11 11.47
N ALA A 203 5.10 -4.08 10.67
CA ALA A 203 5.24 -2.70 11.12
C ALA A 203 4.14 -1.82 10.55
N GLY A 204 3.70 -0.84 11.35
CA GLY A 204 2.75 0.21 10.98
C GLY A 204 3.03 1.50 11.75
N THR A 205 2.15 2.49 11.63
CA THR A 205 2.25 3.78 12.31
C THR A 205 1.09 3.99 13.28
N LEU A 206 1.10 5.11 13.99
CA LEU A 206 0.04 5.53 14.91
C LEU A 206 -1.38 5.42 14.31
N THR A 207 -1.55 5.77 13.03
CA THR A 207 -2.87 5.75 12.36
C THR A 207 -3.05 4.58 11.39
N SER A 208 -2.13 3.62 11.35
CA SER A 208 -2.29 2.40 10.54
C SER A 208 -3.43 1.55 11.07
N ASP A 209 -4.33 1.16 10.16
CA ASP A 209 -5.22 0.02 10.36
C ASP A 209 -4.47 -1.28 10.05
N ARG A 210 -5.13 -2.44 10.24
CA ARG A 210 -4.52 -3.75 10.01
C ARG A 210 -3.93 -3.91 8.60
N GLU A 211 -4.58 -3.33 7.60
CA GLU A 211 -4.17 -3.41 6.20
C GLU A 211 -2.86 -2.64 5.93
N ARG A 212 -2.56 -1.61 6.74
CA ARG A 212 -1.32 -0.85 6.69
C ARG A 212 -0.23 -1.37 7.65
N PHE A 213 -0.40 -2.55 8.23
CA PHE A 213 0.66 -3.27 8.94
C PHE A 213 1.34 -4.26 7.98
N MET A 214 2.52 -3.88 7.48
CA MET A 214 3.23 -4.59 6.42
C MET A 214 4.45 -5.34 6.96
N PRO A 215 4.79 -6.52 6.40
CA PRO A 215 6.05 -7.17 6.72
C PRO A 215 7.24 -6.36 6.19
N TRP A 216 8.38 -6.47 6.87
CA TRP A 216 9.65 -6.00 6.35
C TRP A 216 10.42 -7.15 5.70
N LYS A 217 11.04 -6.90 4.54
CA LYS A 217 11.80 -7.91 3.79
C LYS A 217 13.11 -7.31 3.30
N THR A 218 14.01 -8.18 2.85
CA THR A 218 15.30 -7.77 2.28
C THR A 218 15.14 -7.19 0.87
N ILE A 219 16.18 -6.49 0.39
CA ILE A 219 16.21 -5.67 -0.85
C ILE A 219 15.74 -6.42 -2.10
N ASP A 220 15.99 -7.72 -2.18
CA ASP A 220 15.71 -8.58 -3.33
C ASP A 220 14.76 -9.75 -2.98
N GLY A 221 14.27 -9.76 -1.74
CA GLY A 221 13.49 -10.86 -1.17
C GLY A 221 14.23 -12.20 -1.14
N LYS A 222 15.54 -12.23 -1.35
CA LYS A 222 16.31 -13.45 -1.52
C LYS A 222 17.65 -13.50 -0.80
N GLU A 223 18.36 -12.38 -0.74
CA GLU A 223 19.65 -12.23 -0.12
C GLU A 223 19.54 -11.42 1.16
N VAL A 224 20.48 -11.73 2.03
CA VAL A 224 20.73 -11.09 3.30
C VAL A 224 21.27 -9.70 2.96
N ILE A 225 20.56 -8.63 3.36
CA ILE A 225 20.95 -7.22 3.11
C ILE A 225 22.47 -7.07 3.19
N GLU A 226 23.16 -6.60 2.14
CA GLU A 226 24.59 -6.30 2.30
C GLU A 226 24.78 -5.30 3.45
N LEU A 227 25.74 -5.60 4.32
CA LEU A 227 26.07 -4.81 5.52
C LEU A 227 26.06 -3.31 5.18
N SER A 228 25.50 -2.48 6.06
CA SER A 228 25.56 -1.03 5.88
C SER A 228 27.01 -0.59 5.70
N PRO A 229 27.30 0.51 4.98
CA PRO A 229 28.66 1.03 4.85
C PRO A 229 29.36 1.21 6.18
N GLU A 230 28.67 1.41 7.31
CA GLU A 230 29.22 1.46 8.67
C GLU A 230 29.52 0.09 9.27
N LEU A 231 28.75 -0.96 8.98
CA LEU A 231 29.10 -2.35 9.31
C LEU A 231 30.23 -2.87 8.41
N GLN A 232 30.25 -2.45 7.15
CA GLN A 232 31.41 -2.56 6.27
C GLN A 232 32.57 -1.72 6.80
N LYS A 233 32.34 -0.54 7.40
CA LYS A 233 33.37 0.29 8.03
C LYS A 233 33.87 -0.35 9.33
N ILE A 234 33.05 -1.09 10.05
CA ILE A 234 33.46 -1.93 11.18
C ILE A 234 34.27 -3.12 10.63
N GLU A 235 33.88 -3.74 9.53
CA GLU A 235 34.70 -4.72 8.77
C GLU A 235 35.99 -4.12 8.16
N GLU A 236 36.01 -2.83 7.82
CA GLU A 236 37.17 -2.15 7.24
C GLU A 236 38.08 -1.55 8.31
N LEU A 237 37.54 -1.12 9.45
CA LEU A 237 38.30 -0.81 10.66
C LEU A 237 38.91 -2.09 11.26
N GLN A 238 38.45 -3.27 10.83
CA GLN A 238 39.06 -4.58 11.02
C GLN A 238 40.18 -4.91 9.99
N LYS A 239 40.61 -3.97 9.13
CA LYS A 239 41.78 -4.12 8.20
C LYS A 239 43.17 -4.00 8.87
N TYR A 240 43.28 -4.04 10.19
CA TYR A 240 44.56 -4.36 10.85
C TYR A 240 44.81 -5.88 10.97
N ARG A 241 44.07 -6.68 10.19
CA ARG A 241 44.34 -8.11 9.99
C ARG A 241 45.63 -8.27 9.17
N LEU A 242 46.68 -8.78 9.83
CA LEU A 242 47.73 -9.50 9.10
C LEU A 242 47.08 -10.74 8.48
N ASP A 243 47.36 -10.96 7.20
CA ASP A 243 46.80 -12.01 6.33
C ASP A 243 46.31 -13.27 7.07
N ASN A 244 45.00 -13.52 7.02
CA ASN A 244 44.31 -14.73 7.51
C ASN A 244 44.49 -15.10 9.01
N GLY A 245 44.87 -14.15 9.87
CA GLY A 245 44.92 -14.35 11.32
C GLY A 245 43.60 -14.10 12.06
N PRO A 246 43.56 -14.38 13.37
CA PRO A 246 42.42 -14.05 14.24
C PRO A 246 42.16 -12.55 14.37
N VAL A 247 40.94 -12.19 14.76
CA VAL A 247 40.54 -10.79 14.98
C VAL A 247 40.73 -10.47 16.46
N PHE A 248 41.08 -9.25 16.82
CA PHE A 248 41.27 -8.90 18.23
C PHE A 248 40.50 -7.62 18.60
N SER A 249 39.95 -7.52 19.81
CA SER A 249 39.57 -6.22 20.41
C SER A 249 40.30 -5.95 21.70
N LEU A 250 40.41 -4.66 22.02
CA LEU A 250 40.88 -4.20 23.32
C LEU A 250 39.71 -4.27 24.31
N ASN A 251 39.88 -5.03 25.36
CA ASN A 251 38.98 -5.00 26.51
C ASN A 251 39.31 -3.74 27.33
N GLU A 252 38.44 -2.74 27.33
CA GLU A 252 38.69 -1.43 27.97
C GLU A 252 38.81 -1.52 29.50
N GLU A 253 38.26 -2.56 30.13
CA GLU A 253 38.35 -2.78 31.57
C GLU A 253 39.67 -3.44 31.99
N THR A 254 40.18 -4.36 31.18
CA THR A 254 41.38 -5.14 31.51
C THR A 254 42.64 -4.66 30.78
N GLY A 255 42.49 -3.85 29.73
CA GLY A 255 43.56 -3.42 28.83
C GLY A 255 44.14 -4.56 27.97
N VAL A 256 43.50 -5.74 27.97
CA VAL A 256 43.98 -6.92 27.25
C VAL A 256 43.41 -6.96 25.84
N VAL A 257 44.25 -7.33 24.88
CA VAL A 257 43.87 -7.58 23.49
C VAL A 257 43.44 -9.04 23.39
N GLU A 258 42.14 -9.28 23.20
CA GLU A 258 41.54 -10.61 23.16
C GLU A 258 41.17 -11.00 21.73
N GLU A 259 41.38 -12.27 21.38
CA GLU A 259 40.98 -12.85 20.10
C GLU A 259 39.45 -13.04 20.05
N ILE A 260 38.81 -12.52 19.01
CA ILE A 260 37.38 -12.57 18.77
C ILE A 260 37.11 -13.33 17.48
N GLU A 261 36.22 -14.31 17.56
CA GLU A 261 35.70 -15.00 16.38
C GLU A 261 34.57 -14.16 15.76
N LEU A 262 34.83 -13.52 14.61
CA LEU A 262 33.78 -12.82 13.85
C LEU A 262 32.84 -13.84 13.22
N LYS A 263 31.68 -14.06 13.85
CA LYS A 263 30.60 -14.83 13.26
C LYS A 263 29.88 -13.96 12.23
N PRO A 264 29.53 -14.50 11.04
CA PRO A 264 28.66 -13.80 10.09
C PRO A 264 27.39 -13.31 10.80
N TRP A 265 26.99 -12.06 10.58
CA TRP A 265 25.76 -11.42 11.12
C TRP A 265 24.46 -12.21 10.82
N ILE A 266 24.54 -13.12 9.85
CA ILE A 266 23.56 -14.16 9.56
C ILE A 266 24.34 -15.46 9.29
N SER A 267 24.10 -16.51 10.06
CA SER A 267 24.57 -17.87 9.72
C SER A 267 24.17 -18.18 8.27
N LYS A 268 25.17 -18.51 7.45
CA LYS A 268 24.99 -18.89 6.04
C LYS A 268 24.23 -20.21 5.87
N ASP A 269 23.95 -20.90 6.98
CA ASP A 269 23.34 -22.23 6.99
C ASP A 269 21.81 -22.19 6.82
N ILE A 270 21.16 -21.04 7.08
CA ILE A 270 19.70 -20.86 6.93
C ILE A 270 19.40 -19.85 5.82
N PRO A 271 18.76 -20.28 4.70
CA PRO A 271 18.31 -19.37 3.64
C PRO A 271 17.39 -18.27 4.17
N VAL A 272 17.49 -17.05 3.63
CA VAL A 272 16.69 -15.87 4.04
C VAL A 272 15.20 -16.14 4.03
N GLN A 273 14.71 -16.89 3.04
CA GLN A 273 13.29 -17.22 2.89
C GLN A 273 12.76 -18.14 4.00
N LYS A 274 13.67 -18.77 4.75
CA LYS A 274 13.35 -19.65 5.89
C LYS A 274 13.60 -18.97 7.24
N ARG A 275 14.02 -17.69 7.25
CA ARG A 275 14.22 -16.93 8.49
C ARG A 275 12.90 -16.38 9.01
N PRO A 276 12.73 -16.27 10.34
CA PRO A 276 11.58 -15.61 10.94
C PRO A 276 11.48 -14.15 10.50
N GLN A 277 10.28 -13.67 10.21
CA GLN A 277 10.05 -12.27 9.81
C GLN A 277 10.43 -11.30 10.93
N MET A 278 10.30 -11.70 12.21
CA MET A 278 10.75 -10.89 13.33
C MET A 278 12.24 -10.58 13.22
N GLU A 279 13.08 -11.59 12.97
CA GLU A 279 14.51 -11.39 12.81
C GLU A 279 14.82 -10.44 11.65
N VAL A 280 14.18 -10.66 10.49
CA VAL A 280 14.38 -9.83 9.30
C VAL A 280 13.94 -8.38 9.53
N LEU A 281 12.83 -8.17 10.23
CA LEU A 281 12.32 -6.84 10.55
C LEU A 281 13.20 -6.12 11.56
N LEU A 282 13.55 -6.76 12.68
CA LEU A 282 14.39 -6.13 13.69
C LEU A 282 15.79 -5.82 13.14
N LYS A 283 16.44 -6.76 12.44
CA LYS A 283 17.78 -6.53 11.86
C LYS A 283 17.77 -5.56 10.68
N GLY A 284 16.70 -5.57 9.87
CA GLY A 284 16.59 -4.75 8.66
C GLY A 284 16.05 -3.36 8.94
N MET A 285 14.80 -3.27 9.39
CA MET A 285 14.08 -2.02 9.61
C MET A 285 14.65 -1.22 10.78
N LEU A 286 15.02 -1.89 11.87
CA LEU A 286 15.52 -1.24 13.10
C LEU A 286 17.04 -1.17 13.16
N ASN A 287 17.73 -1.45 12.05
CA ASN A 287 19.11 -1.02 11.92
C ASN A 287 19.17 0.51 12.15
N LYS A 288 20.14 0.97 12.93
CA LYS A 288 20.26 2.39 13.35
C LYS A 288 20.16 3.37 12.17
N ARG A 289 20.85 3.10 11.06
CA ARG A 289 20.83 3.95 9.86
C ARG A 289 19.48 3.88 9.16
N VAL A 290 18.91 2.69 9.02
CA VAL A 290 17.62 2.47 8.37
C VAL A 290 16.49 3.13 9.15
N LEU A 291 16.47 2.99 10.48
CA LEU A 291 15.47 3.62 11.33
C LEU A 291 15.51 5.15 11.22
N LEU A 292 16.71 5.74 11.30
CA LEU A 292 16.87 7.19 11.15
C LEU A 292 16.52 7.68 9.74
N ASP A 293 16.90 6.92 8.70
CA ASP A 293 16.55 7.22 7.31
C ASP A 293 15.03 7.14 7.08
N LEU A 294 14.37 6.11 7.64
CA LEU A 294 12.93 5.94 7.59
C LEU A 294 12.20 7.12 8.23
N ILE A 295 12.62 7.52 9.43
CA ILE A 295 12.05 8.65 10.15
C ILE A 295 12.26 9.94 9.36
N ARG A 296 13.45 10.17 8.79
CA ARG A 296 13.75 11.43 8.11
C ARG A 296 13.07 11.58 6.75
N HIS A 297 12.92 10.47 6.02
CA HIS A 297 12.59 10.54 4.59
C HIS A 297 11.36 9.73 4.16
N PHE A 298 10.84 8.85 5.00
CA PHE A 298 9.85 7.84 4.60
C PHE A 298 8.58 7.83 5.45
N ILE A 299 8.31 8.93 6.15
CA ILE A 299 7.06 9.16 6.88
C ILE A 299 6.39 10.42 6.32
N VAL A 300 5.07 10.37 6.11
CA VAL A 300 4.25 11.51 5.70
C VAL A 300 2.97 11.59 6.52
N PHE A 301 2.44 12.81 6.66
CA PHE A 301 1.15 13.08 7.28
C PHE A 301 0.21 13.67 6.24
N GLU A 302 -0.79 12.89 5.82
CA GLU A 302 -1.80 13.33 4.87
C GLU A 302 -3.05 13.76 5.63
N THR A 303 -3.44 15.03 5.49
CA THR A 303 -4.66 15.56 6.11
C THR A 303 -5.75 15.72 5.05
N SER A 304 -6.88 15.04 5.23
CA SER A 304 -8.06 15.14 4.36
C SER A 304 -9.33 15.11 5.22
N ASP A 305 -10.33 15.95 4.89
CA ASP A 305 -11.63 16.01 5.56
C ASP A 305 -11.55 15.98 7.11
N HIS A 306 -10.68 16.82 7.69
CA HIS A 306 -10.40 16.94 9.14
C HIS A 306 -9.77 15.70 9.80
N ARG A 307 -9.28 14.74 9.03
CA ARG A 307 -8.56 13.56 9.52
C ARG A 307 -7.12 13.57 9.02
N THR A 308 -6.17 13.50 9.94
CA THR A 308 -4.75 13.34 9.63
C THR A 308 -4.38 11.85 9.69
N LEU A 309 -3.74 11.35 8.62
CA LEU A 309 -3.22 9.99 8.51
C LEU A 309 -1.69 10.04 8.41
N LYS A 310 -1.02 9.40 9.37
CA LYS A 310 0.41 9.09 9.33
C LYS A 310 0.65 7.83 8.49
N LYS A 311 1.50 7.92 7.48
CA LYS A 311 1.90 6.79 6.62
C LYS A 311 3.42 6.66 6.65
N MET A 312 3.91 5.42 6.63
CA MET A 312 5.32 5.09 6.50
C MET A 312 5.51 4.23 5.24
N ALA A 313 6.68 4.32 4.62
CA ALA A 313 7.04 3.48 3.49
C ALA A 313 7.00 1.98 3.84
N ALA A 314 6.48 1.17 2.92
CA ALA A 314 6.72 -0.26 2.90
C ALA A 314 8.15 -0.57 2.41
N TYR A 315 8.65 -1.78 2.68
CA TYR A 315 10.05 -2.15 2.38
C TYR A 315 10.40 -1.97 0.88
N HIS A 316 9.51 -2.33 -0.05
CA HIS A 316 9.75 -2.17 -1.49
C HIS A 316 9.87 -0.70 -1.88
N GLN A 317 9.11 0.19 -1.24
CA GLN A 317 9.20 1.63 -1.46
C GLN A 317 10.52 2.17 -0.91
N TYR A 318 10.90 1.78 0.30
CA TYR A 318 12.17 2.20 0.93
C TYR A 318 13.38 1.82 0.07
N HIS A 319 13.44 0.56 -0.37
CA HIS A 319 14.57 0.08 -1.17
C HIS A 319 14.59 0.68 -2.59
N ALA A 320 13.44 0.72 -3.27
CA ALA A 320 13.36 1.29 -4.62
C ALA A 320 13.75 2.76 -4.65
N VAL A 321 13.27 3.55 -3.69
CA VAL A 321 13.57 4.98 -3.59
C VAL A 321 15.05 5.21 -3.33
N ASN A 322 15.67 4.44 -2.42
CA ASN A 322 17.10 4.56 -2.15
C ASN A 322 17.96 4.23 -3.38
N LYS A 323 17.65 3.13 -4.10
CA LYS A 323 18.31 2.80 -5.38
C LYS A 323 18.10 3.88 -6.43
N ALA A 324 16.88 4.43 -6.51
CA ALA A 324 16.54 5.48 -7.47
C ALA A 324 17.30 6.77 -7.21
N VAL A 325 17.41 7.18 -5.95
CA VAL A 325 18.21 8.34 -5.55
C VAL A 325 19.68 8.14 -5.91
N GLU A 326 20.26 6.98 -5.59
CA GLU A 326 21.65 6.66 -5.96
C GLU A 326 21.86 6.69 -7.48
N SER A 327 20.94 6.09 -8.24
CA SER A 327 20.98 6.08 -9.70
C SER A 327 20.88 7.49 -10.28
N THR A 328 20.02 8.34 -9.70
CA THR A 328 19.89 9.75 -10.10
C THR A 328 21.14 10.55 -9.80
N LEU A 329 21.78 10.37 -8.64
CA LEU A 329 23.05 11.03 -8.34
C LEU A 329 24.14 10.62 -9.34
N LYS A 330 24.22 9.33 -9.72
CA LYS A 330 25.13 8.86 -10.78
C LYS A 330 24.81 9.48 -12.14
N ALA A 331 23.54 9.46 -12.55
CA ALA A 331 23.08 9.97 -13.86
C ALA A 331 23.23 11.50 -13.99
N THR A 332 23.13 12.23 -12.88
CA THR A 332 23.23 13.70 -12.84
C THR A 332 24.68 14.19 -12.71
N SER A 333 25.63 13.31 -12.40
CA SER A 333 27.05 13.64 -12.30
C SER A 333 27.63 14.22 -13.61
N PRO A 334 28.79 14.89 -13.58
CA PRO A 334 29.39 15.48 -14.79
C PRO A 334 29.66 14.48 -15.93
N ILE A 335 29.82 13.19 -15.60
CA ILE A 335 30.04 12.09 -16.56
C ILE A 335 28.80 11.20 -16.75
N GLY A 336 27.68 11.55 -16.10
CA GLY A 336 26.42 10.81 -16.15
C GLY A 336 25.68 11.01 -17.46
N ASP A 337 24.90 10.02 -17.85
CA ASP A 337 24.18 9.96 -19.13
C ASP A 337 22.75 10.55 -19.07
N ARG A 338 22.38 11.18 -17.93
CA ARG A 338 21.05 11.78 -17.69
C ARG A 338 19.89 10.78 -17.75
N ARG A 339 20.16 9.48 -17.63
CA ARG A 339 19.18 8.39 -17.60
C ARG A 339 19.19 7.75 -16.22
N CYS A 340 18.24 8.11 -15.37
CA CYS A 340 18.21 7.64 -13.98
C CYS A 340 17.73 6.18 -13.87
N GLY A 341 16.97 5.70 -14.83
CA GLY A 341 16.39 4.35 -14.91
C GLY A 341 14.87 4.34 -14.73
N VAL A 342 14.32 3.13 -14.61
CA VAL A 342 12.89 2.89 -14.46
C VAL A 342 12.58 2.10 -13.20
N ILE A 343 11.58 2.56 -12.42
CA ILE A 343 10.97 1.80 -11.33
C ILE A 343 9.68 1.17 -11.83
N TRP A 344 9.61 -0.16 -11.82
CA TRP A 344 8.39 -0.88 -12.13
C TRP A 344 7.75 -1.41 -10.85
N HIS A 345 6.76 -0.70 -10.36
CA HIS A 345 6.02 -1.05 -9.14
C HIS A 345 4.56 -1.23 -9.50
N THR A 346 4.02 -2.44 -9.27
CA THR A 346 2.66 -2.79 -9.70
C THR A 346 1.60 -1.80 -9.23
N GLN A 347 0.59 -1.57 -10.06
CA GLN A 347 -0.54 -0.72 -9.70
C GLN A 347 -1.24 -1.26 -8.45
N GLY A 348 -1.35 -0.42 -7.42
CA GLY A 348 -1.76 -0.91 -6.09
C GLY A 348 -0.73 -0.64 -5.00
N SER A 349 0.56 -0.71 -5.35
CA SER A 349 1.67 -0.82 -4.39
C SER A 349 2.12 0.47 -3.72
N GLY A 350 1.49 1.61 -4.04
CA GLY A 350 1.87 2.92 -3.49
C GLY A 350 2.94 3.69 -4.28
N LYS A 351 3.04 3.47 -5.61
CA LYS A 351 3.96 4.16 -6.53
C LYS A 351 3.99 5.70 -6.35
N SER A 352 2.83 6.35 -6.26
CA SER A 352 2.72 7.80 -6.03
C SER A 352 3.41 8.26 -4.75
N LEU A 353 3.33 7.45 -3.69
CA LEU A 353 4.00 7.73 -2.43
C LEU A 353 5.52 7.49 -2.54
N SER A 354 5.96 6.50 -3.32
CA SER A 354 7.38 6.32 -3.65
C SER A 354 7.97 7.55 -4.35
N MET A 355 7.21 8.19 -5.25
CA MET A 355 7.65 9.44 -5.90
C MET A 355 7.78 10.60 -4.91
N VAL A 356 6.88 10.69 -3.91
CA VAL A 356 6.96 11.70 -2.83
C VAL A 356 8.22 11.50 -2.00
N PHE A 357 8.51 10.26 -1.56
CA PHE A 357 9.72 9.94 -0.80
C PHE A 357 11.00 10.20 -1.60
N TYR A 358 11.01 9.77 -2.87
CA TYR A 358 12.11 10.04 -3.80
C TYR A 358 12.37 11.53 -3.95
N THR A 359 11.32 12.32 -4.16
CA THR A 359 11.43 13.77 -4.30
C THR A 359 11.94 14.42 -3.02
N GLY A 360 11.35 14.09 -1.87
CA GLY A 360 11.75 14.66 -0.57
C GLY A 360 13.22 14.37 -0.24
N LYS A 361 13.72 13.19 -0.61
CA LYS A 361 15.13 12.85 -0.43
C LYS A 361 16.05 13.60 -1.38
N LEU A 362 15.69 13.71 -2.67
CA LEU A 362 16.48 14.45 -3.65
C LEU A 362 16.61 15.94 -3.32
N VAL A 363 15.57 16.57 -2.78
CA VAL A 363 15.60 17.99 -2.39
C VAL A 363 16.75 18.30 -1.43
N LEU A 364 17.14 17.32 -0.60
CA LEU A 364 18.22 17.44 0.37
C LEU A 364 19.58 17.01 -0.15
N GLN A 365 19.62 16.21 -1.21
CA GLN A 365 20.86 15.63 -1.75
C GLN A 365 21.37 16.32 -3.03
N MET A 366 20.58 17.17 -3.67
CA MET A 366 20.89 17.75 -4.99
C MET A 366 20.83 19.29 -5.05
N ASP A 367 21.38 20.01 -4.06
CA ASP A 367 21.40 21.48 -4.02
C ASP A 367 20.03 22.11 -4.39
N ASN A 368 18.95 21.49 -3.89
CA ASN A 368 17.56 21.86 -4.18
C ASN A 368 17.23 21.83 -5.70
N PRO A 369 17.12 20.65 -6.34
CA PRO A 369 16.81 20.52 -7.76
C PRO A 369 15.39 21.03 -8.08
N THR A 370 15.17 21.43 -9.33
CA THR A 370 13.81 21.60 -9.85
C THR A 370 13.27 20.24 -10.28
N ILE A 371 12.08 19.89 -9.82
CA ILE A 371 11.41 18.61 -10.10
C ILE A 371 10.25 18.86 -11.06
N VAL A 372 10.22 18.14 -12.17
CA VAL A 372 9.14 18.21 -13.15
C VAL A 372 8.41 16.86 -13.17
N LEU A 373 7.17 16.82 -12.68
CA LEU A 373 6.33 15.63 -12.77
C LEU A 373 5.50 15.68 -14.06
N ILE A 374 5.65 14.65 -14.89
CA ILE A 374 4.94 14.50 -16.16
C ILE A 374 3.91 13.39 -16.00
N THR A 375 2.66 13.71 -16.30
CA THR A 375 1.54 12.77 -16.35
C THR A 375 0.88 12.80 -17.73
N ASP A 376 0.29 11.68 -18.15
CA ASP A 376 -0.41 11.59 -19.45
C ASP A 376 -1.73 12.39 -19.41
N ARG A 377 -2.47 12.36 -18.30
CA ARG A 377 -3.82 12.94 -18.24
C ARG A 377 -4.00 13.91 -17.08
N ASN A 378 -4.83 14.94 -17.30
CA ASN A 378 -5.17 15.96 -16.30
C ASN A 378 -5.77 15.35 -15.01
N ASP A 379 -6.52 14.26 -15.10
CA ASP A 379 -7.12 13.58 -13.93
C ASP A 379 -6.09 12.77 -13.11
N LEU A 380 -5.07 12.23 -13.77
CA LEU A 380 -3.91 11.61 -13.11
C LEU A 380 -3.03 12.69 -12.46
N ASP A 381 -2.88 13.83 -13.13
CA ASP A 381 -2.16 15.01 -12.62
C ASP A 381 -2.75 15.48 -11.29
N ASP A 382 -4.07 15.67 -11.22
CA ASP A 382 -4.75 16.14 -10.00
C ASP A 382 -4.57 15.17 -8.82
N GLN A 383 -4.60 13.85 -9.06
CA GLN A 383 -4.44 12.87 -8.00
C GLN A 383 -3.01 12.82 -7.46
N LEU A 384 -2.01 12.83 -8.34
CA LEU A 384 -0.61 12.89 -7.94
C LEU A 384 -0.30 14.23 -7.27
N PHE A 385 -0.83 15.34 -7.81
CA PHE A 385 -0.69 16.67 -7.23
C PHE A 385 -1.23 16.72 -5.80
N ASN A 386 -2.42 16.14 -5.55
CA ASN A 386 -2.97 16.05 -4.20
C ASN A 386 -2.09 15.20 -3.26
N THR A 387 -1.52 14.11 -3.76
CA THR A 387 -0.60 13.26 -2.98
C THR A 387 0.67 14.01 -2.58
N PHE A 388 1.27 14.77 -3.52
CA PHE A 388 2.42 15.63 -3.24
C PHE A 388 2.04 16.81 -2.34
N SER A 389 0.87 17.42 -2.52
CA SER A 389 0.37 18.49 -1.67
C SER A 389 0.15 18.03 -0.23
N GLY A 390 -0.26 16.76 -0.03
CA GLY A 390 -0.30 16.13 1.30
C GLY A 390 1.09 15.88 1.89
N GLY A 391 2.14 15.80 1.07
CA GLY A 391 3.52 15.55 1.48
C GLY A 391 4.40 16.80 1.63
N VAL A 392 3.82 18.01 1.62
CA VAL A 392 4.58 19.29 1.60
C VAL A 392 5.62 19.40 2.71
N GLU A 393 5.33 18.86 3.89
CA GLU A 393 6.26 18.87 5.03
C GLU A 393 7.55 18.10 4.71
N LEU A 394 7.43 16.94 4.08
CA LEU A 394 8.59 16.15 3.62
C LEU A 394 9.29 16.82 2.43
N LEU A 395 8.51 17.38 1.50
CA LEU A 395 9.03 17.98 0.27
C LEU A 395 9.72 19.33 0.50
N ARG A 396 9.40 20.03 1.61
CA ARG A 396 9.89 21.38 1.98
C ARG A 396 9.56 22.46 0.94
N GLN A 397 8.69 22.12 -0.01
CA GLN A 397 8.32 22.95 -1.15
C GLN A 397 6.85 22.71 -1.46
N THR A 398 6.16 23.76 -1.91
CA THR A 398 4.77 23.67 -2.35
C THR A 398 4.74 23.30 -3.84
N PRO A 399 4.13 22.16 -4.21
CA PRO A 399 3.91 21.80 -5.61
C PRO A 399 3.03 22.82 -6.34
N VAL A 400 3.27 23.00 -7.64
CA VAL A 400 2.44 23.84 -8.52
C VAL A 400 2.10 23.12 -9.82
N GLN A 401 0.93 23.36 -10.40
CA GLN A 401 0.53 22.84 -11.71
C GLN A 401 0.80 23.86 -12.81
N ALA A 402 1.25 23.40 -13.98
CA ALA A 402 1.41 24.21 -15.18
C ALA A 402 0.15 24.13 -16.05
N GLU A 403 -0.46 25.28 -16.33
CA GLU A 403 -1.72 25.42 -17.08
C GLU A 403 -1.47 25.45 -18.61
N SER A 404 -0.36 26.04 -19.04
CA SER A 404 0.05 26.13 -20.45
C SER A 404 1.55 25.88 -20.64
N ARG A 405 2.00 25.80 -21.89
CA ARG A 405 3.43 25.71 -22.23
C ARG A 405 4.20 26.96 -21.78
N GLU A 406 3.61 28.14 -21.98
CA GLU A 406 4.19 29.42 -21.56
C GLU A 406 4.31 29.48 -20.04
N ASP A 407 3.27 29.05 -19.34
CA ASP A 407 3.25 28.98 -17.87
C ASP A 407 4.27 27.97 -17.33
N LEU A 408 4.43 26.80 -17.98
CA LEU A 408 5.51 25.86 -17.67
C LEU A 408 6.88 26.51 -17.84
N LYS A 409 7.10 27.24 -18.93
CA LYS A 409 8.36 27.94 -19.19
C LYS A 409 8.66 28.98 -18.11
N GLU A 410 7.66 29.77 -17.69
CA GLU A 410 7.83 30.74 -16.61
C GLU A 410 8.12 30.06 -15.27
N LYS A 411 7.42 28.98 -14.93
CA LYS A 411 7.65 28.21 -13.69
C LYS A 411 9.04 27.58 -13.62
N LEU A 412 9.68 27.32 -14.75
CA LEU A 412 11.05 26.79 -14.83
C LEU A 412 12.14 27.88 -14.75
N LYS A 413 11.80 29.17 -14.84
CA LYS A 413 12.73 30.31 -14.69
C LYS A 413 13.04 30.59 -13.22
N VAL A 414 13.55 29.59 -12.52
CA VAL A 414 14.02 29.69 -11.14
C VAL A 414 15.51 29.36 -11.05
N ALA A 415 16.21 29.90 -10.05
CA ALA A 415 17.62 29.60 -9.84
C ALA A 415 17.83 28.14 -9.36
N SER A 416 17.00 27.70 -8.42
CA SER A 416 16.94 26.35 -7.88
C SER A 416 15.56 26.08 -7.26
N GLY A 417 15.24 24.82 -7.01
CA GLY A 417 13.98 24.38 -6.43
C GLY A 417 12.79 24.44 -7.39
N GLY A 418 11.61 24.17 -6.85
CA GLY A 418 10.34 24.06 -7.54
C GLY A 418 9.94 22.61 -7.79
N ILE A 419 8.67 22.29 -7.53
CA ILE A 419 8.02 21.04 -7.92
C ILE A 419 6.88 21.41 -8.86
N VAL A 420 7.04 21.12 -10.15
CA VAL A 420 6.12 21.53 -11.21
C VAL A 420 5.45 20.30 -11.82
N PHE A 421 4.12 20.27 -11.74
CA PHE A 421 3.27 19.29 -12.37
C PHE A 421 2.88 19.75 -13.77
N THR A 422 2.93 18.86 -14.73
CA THR A 422 2.61 19.16 -16.12
C THR A 422 2.17 17.90 -16.85
N THR A 423 1.58 18.08 -18.02
CA THR A 423 1.10 16.97 -18.84
C THR A 423 1.93 16.78 -20.09
N VAL A 424 1.96 15.54 -20.59
CA VAL A 424 2.66 15.14 -21.81
C VAL A 424 2.31 16.06 -23.00
N GLN A 425 1.03 16.46 -23.15
CA GLN A 425 0.58 17.28 -24.29
C GLN A 425 1.30 18.63 -24.38
N LYS A 426 1.75 19.17 -23.24
CA LYS A 426 2.45 20.46 -23.23
C LYS A 426 3.77 20.39 -23.96
N PHE A 427 4.40 19.21 -24.06
CA PHE A 427 5.67 18.95 -24.77
C PHE A 427 5.51 18.55 -26.26
N LEU A 428 4.30 18.65 -26.82
CA LEU A 428 4.03 18.31 -28.23
C LEU A 428 4.02 19.54 -29.14
N PRO A 429 4.75 19.58 -30.27
CA PRO A 429 4.75 20.76 -31.14
C PRO A 429 3.36 21.02 -31.73
N ASP A 430 3.01 22.30 -31.90
CA ASP A 430 1.71 22.69 -32.49
C ASP A 430 1.64 22.38 -33.99
N THR A 431 2.79 22.21 -34.65
CA THR A 431 2.92 21.83 -36.07
C THR A 431 4.02 20.79 -36.29
N ARG A 432 3.84 19.89 -37.28
CA ARG A 432 4.70 18.71 -37.52
C ARG A 432 6.17 18.99 -37.88
N ASN A 433 6.60 20.24 -38.04
CA ASN A 433 7.93 20.60 -38.58
C ASN A 433 8.69 21.65 -37.76
N GLU A 434 8.33 21.91 -36.50
CA GLU A 434 9.10 22.79 -35.61
C GLU A 434 9.95 22.00 -34.59
N SER A 435 11.20 22.44 -34.39
CA SER A 435 11.99 22.04 -33.22
C SER A 435 11.30 22.57 -31.97
N TYR A 436 11.11 21.71 -30.97
CA TYR A 436 10.40 22.11 -29.76
C TYR A 436 11.18 23.22 -29.01
N PRO A 437 10.52 24.30 -28.52
CA PRO A 437 11.23 25.42 -27.92
C PRO A 437 11.96 25.02 -26.63
N LEU A 438 13.20 25.49 -26.48
CA LEU A 438 13.96 25.36 -25.23
C LEU A 438 13.16 25.96 -24.07
N LEU A 439 12.84 25.13 -23.08
CA LEU A 439 12.19 25.55 -21.84
C LEU A 439 13.23 25.93 -20.78
N SER A 440 14.25 25.09 -20.60
CA SER A 440 15.38 25.36 -19.73
C SER A 440 16.59 24.52 -20.12
N ASP A 441 17.78 25.10 -20.05
CA ASP A 441 19.07 24.43 -20.26
C ASP A 441 19.76 24.04 -18.93
N ARG A 442 19.09 24.22 -17.79
CA ARG A 442 19.66 23.89 -16.46
C ARG A 442 19.86 22.37 -16.33
N SER A 443 21.00 21.98 -15.77
CA SER A 443 21.30 20.58 -15.44
C SER A 443 20.69 20.11 -14.12
N ASN A 444 20.36 21.05 -13.22
CA ASN A 444 19.74 20.76 -11.92
C ASN A 444 18.20 20.63 -12.04
N ILE A 445 17.76 19.85 -13.03
CA ILE A 445 16.35 19.50 -13.28
C ILE A 445 16.22 17.99 -13.34
N VAL A 446 15.31 17.43 -12.56
CA VAL A 446 14.94 16.01 -12.59
C VAL A 446 13.50 15.87 -13.05
N VAL A 447 13.30 15.15 -14.14
CA VAL A 447 11.99 14.85 -14.72
C VAL A 447 11.55 13.48 -14.24
N ILE A 448 10.37 13.41 -13.63
CA ILE A 448 9.72 12.17 -13.17
C ILE A 448 8.52 11.92 -14.10
N ALA A 449 8.56 10.84 -14.86
CA ALA A 449 7.43 10.43 -15.70
C ALA A 449 6.60 9.35 -14.98
N ASP A 450 5.31 9.59 -14.79
CA ASP A 450 4.37 8.54 -14.40
C ASP A 450 3.82 7.79 -15.62
N GLU A 451 3.64 6.48 -15.47
CA GLU A 451 3.29 5.53 -16.52
C GLU A 451 4.21 5.62 -17.75
N ALA A 452 5.53 5.64 -17.49
CA ALA A 452 6.59 5.76 -18.49
C ALA A 452 6.61 4.65 -19.58
N HIS A 453 5.70 3.68 -19.53
CA HIS A 453 5.53 2.59 -20.51
C HIS A 453 4.45 2.88 -21.57
N ARG A 454 3.70 3.99 -21.46
CA ARG A 454 2.56 4.22 -22.34
C ARG A 454 3.03 4.40 -23.76
N SER A 455 2.38 3.68 -24.67
CA SER A 455 2.62 3.76 -26.10
C SER A 455 2.47 5.16 -26.69
N GLN A 456 1.89 6.15 -25.97
CA GLN A 456 1.95 7.56 -26.39
C GLN A 456 3.38 8.12 -26.45
N TYR A 457 4.30 7.62 -25.62
CA TYR A 457 5.72 8.02 -25.67
C TYR A 457 6.39 7.53 -26.97
N ASP A 458 5.93 6.39 -27.51
CA ASP A 458 6.39 5.76 -28.77
C ASP A 458 5.58 6.20 -30.01
N PHE A 459 4.29 6.49 -29.86
CA PHE A 459 3.35 6.79 -30.96
C PHE A 459 3.47 8.23 -31.46
N ILE A 460 3.99 9.13 -30.64
CA ILE A 460 4.25 10.50 -31.03
C ILE A 460 5.70 10.53 -31.51
N ASP A 461 5.86 10.46 -32.83
CA ASP A 461 7.13 10.61 -33.52
C ASP A 461 7.94 11.75 -32.89
N GLY A 462 8.99 11.41 -32.14
CA GLY A 462 9.87 12.38 -31.50
C GLY A 462 9.42 12.96 -30.15
N PHE A 463 8.46 12.42 -29.40
CA PHE A 463 8.16 12.94 -28.04
C PHE A 463 9.37 12.89 -27.10
N ALA A 464 10.05 11.74 -27.04
CA ALA A 464 11.33 11.58 -26.35
C ALA A 464 12.35 12.64 -26.78
N ARG A 465 12.40 12.93 -28.08
CA ARG A 465 13.23 13.98 -28.68
C ARG A 465 12.76 15.37 -28.23
N HIS A 466 11.47 15.68 -28.24
CA HIS A 466 10.92 16.97 -27.84
C HIS A 466 11.15 17.27 -26.36
N MET A 467 11.03 16.28 -25.47
CA MET A 467 11.41 16.45 -24.06
C MET A 467 12.91 16.74 -23.91
N ARG A 468 13.77 16.04 -24.66
CA ARG A 468 15.20 16.28 -24.67
C ARG A 468 15.56 17.62 -25.32
N ASP A 469 14.83 18.08 -26.33
CA ASP A 469 15.01 19.41 -26.94
C ASP A 469 14.57 20.52 -25.98
N ALA A 470 13.46 20.30 -25.25
CA ALA A 470 12.92 21.23 -24.27
C ALA A 470 13.82 21.39 -23.03
N LEU A 471 14.39 20.27 -22.56
CA LEU A 471 15.14 20.12 -21.31
C LEU A 471 16.43 19.30 -21.55
N PRO A 472 17.39 19.80 -22.34
CA PRO A 472 18.53 19.01 -22.83
C PRO A 472 19.47 18.48 -21.75
N ASN A 473 19.59 19.20 -20.63
CA ASN A 473 20.49 18.84 -19.55
C ASN A 473 19.77 18.20 -18.35
N ALA A 474 18.45 18.01 -18.42
CA ALA A 474 17.67 17.38 -17.36
C ALA A 474 17.92 15.86 -17.31
N SER A 475 17.76 15.29 -16.11
CA SER A 475 17.85 13.83 -15.89
C SER A 475 16.45 13.23 -15.76
N PHE A 476 16.23 12.05 -16.32
CA PHE A 476 14.90 11.46 -16.46
C PHE A 476 14.79 10.14 -15.69
N ILE A 477 13.74 10.01 -14.88
CA ILE A 477 13.36 8.77 -14.21
C ILE A 477 11.93 8.39 -14.57
N GLY A 478 11.72 7.10 -14.87
CA GLY A 478 10.40 6.56 -15.17
C GLY A 478 9.82 5.78 -14.01
N PHE A 479 8.53 5.95 -13.72
CA PHE A 479 7.77 5.11 -12.81
C PHE A 479 6.60 4.48 -13.56
N THR A 480 6.42 3.17 -13.41
CA THR A 480 5.41 2.44 -14.18
C THR A 480 4.68 1.39 -13.35
N GLY A 481 3.37 1.26 -13.59
CA GLY A 481 2.54 0.18 -13.03
C GLY A 481 2.68 -1.16 -13.76
N THR A 482 3.15 -1.13 -15.02
CA THR A 482 3.24 -2.28 -15.92
C THR A 482 4.64 -2.40 -16.50
N PRO A 483 5.09 -3.60 -16.90
CA PRO A 483 6.39 -3.76 -17.54
C PRO A 483 6.44 -3.00 -18.88
N ILE A 484 7.61 -2.46 -19.18
CA ILE A 484 8.03 -1.99 -20.50
C ILE A 484 8.21 -3.22 -21.39
N SER A 485 7.61 -3.21 -22.58
CA SER A 485 7.77 -4.30 -23.55
C SER A 485 9.25 -4.51 -23.90
N LEU A 486 9.66 -5.76 -24.12
CA LEU A 486 11.02 -6.07 -24.57
C LEU A 486 11.36 -5.44 -25.92
N SER A 487 10.36 -5.07 -26.72
CA SER A 487 10.53 -4.39 -28.01
C SER A 487 10.59 -2.86 -27.91
N ASP A 488 10.28 -2.27 -26.74
CA ASP A 488 10.26 -0.83 -26.53
C ASP A 488 11.69 -0.31 -26.25
N ARG A 489 12.33 0.17 -27.33
CA ARG A 489 13.67 0.75 -27.30
C ARG A 489 13.66 2.22 -26.85
N ASP A 490 12.56 2.93 -27.07
CA ASP A 490 12.50 4.37 -26.88
C ASP A 490 12.38 4.74 -25.40
N THR A 491 11.62 3.96 -24.62
CA THR A 491 11.58 4.13 -23.15
C THR A 491 12.96 3.92 -22.52
N ARG A 492 13.73 2.92 -22.97
CA ARG A 492 15.11 2.70 -22.47
C ARG A 492 16.09 3.79 -22.91
N ASN A 493 15.88 4.37 -24.08
CA ASN A 493 16.69 5.50 -24.56
C ASN A 493 16.48 6.75 -23.72
N VAL A 494 15.25 7.00 -23.24
CA VAL A 494 14.92 8.18 -22.42
C VAL A 494 15.31 7.99 -20.97
N PHE A 495 14.90 6.88 -20.36
CA PHE A 495 14.98 6.69 -18.92
C PHE A 495 16.14 5.79 -18.50
N GLY A 496 16.55 4.80 -19.30
CA GLY A 496 17.57 3.80 -18.96
C GLY A 496 16.96 2.45 -18.59
N ASP A 497 17.76 1.60 -17.94
CA ASP A 497 17.35 0.25 -17.51
C ASP A 497 16.50 0.27 -16.23
N TYR A 498 15.93 -0.88 -15.85
CA TYR A 498 15.21 -1.00 -14.59
C TYR A 498 16.15 -0.82 -13.39
N ILE A 499 15.75 0.05 -12.46
CA ILE A 499 16.38 0.26 -11.16
C ILE A 499 15.87 -0.77 -10.16
N ASP A 500 14.55 -0.98 -10.16
CA ASP A 500 13.86 -1.86 -9.21
C ASP A 500 12.53 -2.36 -9.79
N VAL A 501 12.18 -3.60 -9.44
CA VAL A 501 10.96 -4.28 -9.91
C VAL A 501 10.20 -4.87 -8.72
N TYR A 502 8.96 -4.42 -8.56
CA TYR A 502 7.98 -4.93 -7.60
C TYR A 502 6.72 -5.36 -8.34
N ASP A 503 6.68 -6.64 -8.71
CA ASP A 503 5.64 -7.21 -9.56
C ASP A 503 4.34 -7.56 -8.82
N ILE A 504 3.32 -7.98 -9.57
CA ILE A 504 2.00 -8.35 -9.01
C ILE A 504 2.11 -9.55 -8.06
N GLU A 505 2.97 -10.54 -8.35
CA GLU A 505 3.08 -11.73 -7.52
C GLU A 505 3.66 -11.40 -6.16
N GLN A 506 4.75 -10.63 -6.13
CA GLN A 506 5.38 -10.17 -4.92
C GLN A 506 4.41 -9.28 -4.12
N SER A 507 3.69 -8.38 -4.79
CA SER A 507 2.65 -7.54 -4.17
C SER A 507 1.53 -8.34 -3.51
N VAL A 508 1.06 -9.40 -4.15
CA VAL A 508 0.06 -10.30 -3.57
C VAL A 508 0.63 -11.11 -2.41
N LYS A 509 1.86 -11.63 -2.53
CA LYS A 509 2.55 -12.38 -1.46
C LYS A 509 2.78 -11.55 -0.21
N ASP A 510 3.02 -10.25 -0.39
CA ASP A 510 3.24 -9.31 0.71
C ASP A 510 1.93 -8.80 1.32
N GLY A 511 0.79 -9.05 0.66
CA GLY A 511 -0.50 -8.51 1.04
C GLY A 511 -0.65 -7.01 0.73
N ALA A 512 0.17 -6.45 -0.18
CA ALA A 512 0.02 -5.09 -0.67
C ALA A 512 -1.12 -4.96 -1.70
N THR A 513 -1.43 -6.06 -2.39
CA THR A 513 -2.60 -6.22 -3.27
C THR A 513 -3.25 -7.57 -3.05
N VAL A 514 -4.47 -7.76 -3.55
CA VAL A 514 -5.18 -9.04 -3.55
C VAL A 514 -5.17 -9.66 -4.95
N LYS A 515 -5.34 -10.99 -5.02
CA LYS A 515 -5.39 -11.74 -6.29
C LYS A 515 -6.54 -11.26 -7.18
N ILE A 516 -6.35 -11.36 -8.49
CA ILE A 516 -7.38 -11.13 -9.49
C ILE A 516 -7.82 -12.48 -10.04
N TYR A 517 -9.13 -12.75 -9.96
CA TYR A 517 -9.77 -13.92 -10.54
C TYR A 517 -10.45 -13.52 -11.84
N TYR A 518 -10.44 -14.43 -12.81
CA TYR A 518 -11.05 -14.22 -14.11
C TYR A 518 -12.15 -15.25 -14.33
N GLU A 519 -13.30 -14.77 -14.79
CA GLU A 519 -14.47 -15.57 -15.13
C GLU A 519 -14.95 -15.20 -16.54
N SER A 520 -15.03 -16.20 -17.41
CA SER A 520 -15.53 -16.02 -18.78
C SER A 520 -17.03 -16.27 -18.83
N ARG A 521 -17.78 -15.28 -19.30
CA ARG A 521 -19.23 -15.35 -19.54
C ARG A 521 -19.58 -14.85 -20.93
N ILE A 522 -18.80 -15.29 -21.93
CA ILE A 522 -18.95 -14.83 -23.31
C ILE A 522 -20.41 -14.96 -23.76
N ALA A 523 -21.05 -13.82 -23.98
CA ALA A 523 -22.37 -13.77 -24.60
C ALA A 523 -22.18 -14.00 -26.11
N LYS A 524 -22.77 -15.07 -26.65
CA LYS A 524 -22.68 -15.37 -28.09
C LYS A 524 -23.03 -14.13 -28.91
N LEU A 525 -22.06 -13.68 -29.71
CA LEU A 525 -22.25 -12.66 -30.73
C LEU A 525 -22.93 -13.35 -31.93
N ASP A 526 -24.26 -13.32 -31.97
CA ASP A 526 -25.01 -13.77 -33.14
C ASP A 526 -24.82 -12.68 -34.23
N LEU A 527 -23.88 -12.90 -35.14
CA LEU A 527 -23.63 -12.03 -36.30
C LEU A 527 -24.73 -12.29 -37.35
N ASP A 528 -25.67 -11.36 -37.51
CA ASP A 528 -26.51 -11.29 -38.70
C ASP A 528 -25.90 -10.21 -39.63
N GLU A 529 -25.50 -10.60 -40.85
CA GLU A 529 -24.72 -9.74 -41.77
C GLU A 529 -25.50 -8.51 -42.28
N ASN A 530 -26.79 -8.38 -41.94
CA ASN A 530 -27.69 -7.37 -42.49
C ASN A 530 -28.08 -6.23 -41.52
N GLU A 531 -27.63 -6.24 -40.27
CA GLU A 531 -27.90 -5.17 -39.30
C GLU A 531 -26.65 -4.30 -39.05
N MET A 532 -26.49 -3.23 -39.82
CA MET A 532 -25.49 -2.18 -39.56
C MET A 532 -26.16 -0.89 -39.06
N PRO A 533 -26.08 -0.55 -37.75
CA PRO A 533 -26.47 0.75 -37.22
C PRO A 533 -25.35 1.79 -37.29
N HIS A 534 -25.75 3.04 -37.02
CA HIS A 534 -24.96 4.26 -37.15
C HIS A 534 -23.69 4.31 -36.29
N ILE A 535 -22.61 4.79 -36.93
CA ILE A 535 -21.26 4.91 -36.42
C ILE A 535 -21.16 6.05 -35.40
N ASP A 536 -20.67 5.76 -34.20
CA ASP A 536 -20.30 6.77 -33.20
C ASP A 536 -19.03 7.52 -33.67
N ARG A 537 -18.98 8.84 -33.48
CA ARG A 537 -17.95 9.70 -34.09
C ARG A 537 -16.58 9.64 -33.38
N ASP A 538 -16.47 8.85 -32.31
CA ASP A 538 -15.34 8.79 -31.38
C ASP A 538 -14.33 7.63 -31.66
N ILE A 539 -14.29 7.08 -32.88
CA ILE A 539 -13.36 5.99 -33.26
C ILE A 539 -11.97 6.54 -33.68
N GLU A 540 -11.55 7.69 -33.16
CA GLU A 540 -10.23 8.26 -33.49
C GLU A 540 -9.12 7.59 -32.68
N GLU A 541 -9.33 7.32 -31.40
CA GLU A 541 -8.31 6.83 -30.44
C GLU A 541 -7.75 5.43 -30.80
N VAL A 542 -8.56 4.51 -31.32
CA VAL A 542 -8.12 3.16 -31.75
C VAL A 542 -7.30 3.20 -33.06
N THR A 543 -7.38 4.33 -33.77
CA THR A 543 -6.79 4.50 -35.10
C THR A 543 -5.65 5.49 -35.13
N GLU A 544 -5.38 6.21 -34.05
CA GLU A 544 -4.25 7.14 -33.97
C GLU A 544 -2.91 6.43 -34.31
N GLY A 545 -2.06 7.14 -35.07
CA GLY A 545 -0.73 6.64 -35.47
C GLY A 545 -0.66 5.64 -36.63
N LYS A 546 -1.78 5.12 -37.15
CA LYS A 546 -1.78 4.15 -38.27
C LYS A 546 -1.86 4.79 -39.65
N GLU A 547 -1.38 4.09 -40.69
CA GLU A 547 -1.58 4.50 -42.09
C GLU A 547 -3.08 4.65 -42.39
N GLN A 548 -3.43 5.61 -43.26
CA GLN A 548 -4.82 5.97 -43.56
C GLN A 548 -5.70 4.75 -43.93
N SER A 549 -5.14 3.80 -44.68
CA SER A 549 -5.79 2.54 -45.07
C SER A 549 -6.08 1.62 -43.88
N GLU A 550 -5.16 1.54 -42.92
CA GLU A 550 -5.30 0.72 -41.72
C GLU A 550 -6.25 1.35 -40.70
N LYS A 551 -6.26 2.69 -40.61
CA LYS A 551 -7.27 3.46 -39.84
C LYS A 551 -8.69 3.16 -40.31
N GLU A 552 -8.95 3.27 -41.60
CA GLU A 552 -10.28 3.04 -42.16
C GLU A 552 -10.76 1.60 -41.95
N ARG A 553 -9.86 0.61 -42.07
CA ARG A 553 -10.15 -0.79 -41.78
C ARG A 553 -10.51 -1.02 -40.31
N LEU A 554 -9.77 -0.43 -39.38
CA LEU A 554 -10.02 -0.56 -37.95
C LEU A 554 -11.30 0.16 -37.52
N LYS A 555 -11.59 1.34 -38.07
CA LYS A 555 -12.86 2.04 -37.83
C LYS A 555 -14.05 1.18 -38.24
N SER A 556 -13.95 0.54 -39.41
CA SER A 556 -15.01 -0.33 -39.93
C SER A 556 -15.21 -1.59 -39.07
N LYS A 557 -14.10 -2.23 -38.65
CA LYS A 557 -14.15 -3.41 -37.76
C LYS A 557 -14.71 -3.06 -36.38
N TRP A 558 -14.34 -1.90 -35.83
CA TRP A 558 -14.81 -1.43 -34.54
C TRP A 558 -16.31 -1.09 -34.57
N ALA A 559 -16.77 -0.41 -35.63
CA ALA A 559 -18.18 -0.12 -35.83
C ALA A 559 -19.03 -1.40 -35.97
N ALA A 560 -18.55 -2.38 -36.74
CA ALA A 560 -19.23 -3.68 -36.85
C ALA A 560 -19.31 -4.41 -35.51
N LEU A 561 -18.25 -4.37 -34.70
CA LEU A 561 -18.24 -4.99 -33.38
C LEU A 561 -19.16 -4.26 -32.39
N GLU A 562 -19.18 -2.93 -32.42
CA GLU A 562 -20.08 -2.10 -31.59
C GLU A 562 -21.55 -2.40 -31.89
N ALA A 563 -21.89 -2.50 -33.18
CA ALA A 563 -23.24 -2.83 -33.64
C ALA A 563 -23.73 -4.15 -33.04
N VAL A 564 -22.92 -5.19 -33.13
CA VAL A 564 -23.25 -6.54 -32.66
C VAL A 564 -23.26 -6.61 -31.13
N ALA A 565 -22.27 -5.98 -30.48
CA ALA A 565 -22.17 -5.93 -29.03
C ALA A 565 -23.37 -5.18 -28.41
N GLY A 566 -23.85 -4.13 -29.07
CA GLY A 566 -24.93 -3.27 -28.61
C GLY A 566 -26.33 -3.66 -29.09
N THR A 567 -26.56 -4.90 -29.56
CA THR A 567 -27.91 -5.38 -29.91
C THR A 567 -28.79 -5.52 -28.66
N GLU A 568 -30.05 -5.06 -28.72
CA GLU A 568 -30.97 -5.09 -27.57
C GLU A 568 -31.11 -6.49 -26.96
N LYS A 569 -31.20 -7.52 -27.82
CA LYS A 569 -31.29 -8.92 -27.38
C LYS A 569 -30.05 -9.39 -26.62
N ARG A 570 -28.84 -8.95 -27.01
CA ARG A 570 -27.60 -9.28 -26.29
C ARG A 570 -27.51 -8.50 -24.98
N LEU A 571 -27.78 -7.20 -25.01
CA LEU A 571 -27.74 -6.35 -23.82
C LEU A 571 -28.76 -6.80 -22.76
N GLY A 572 -29.96 -7.21 -23.16
CA GLY A 572 -30.96 -7.77 -22.23
C GLY A 572 -30.49 -9.07 -21.56
N ARG A 573 -29.79 -9.95 -22.30
CA ARG A 573 -29.18 -11.16 -21.72
C ARG A 573 -28.04 -10.81 -20.75
N ILE A 574 -27.17 -9.87 -21.13
CA ILE A 574 -26.07 -9.41 -20.27
C ILE A 574 -26.62 -8.74 -19.01
N ALA A 575 -27.63 -7.87 -19.12
CA ALA A 575 -28.26 -7.22 -17.97
C ALA A 575 -28.86 -8.24 -17.00
N ALA A 576 -29.57 -9.26 -17.52
CA ALA A 576 -30.15 -10.32 -16.69
C ALA A 576 -29.08 -11.13 -15.95
N ASP A 577 -28.03 -11.57 -16.65
CA ASP A 577 -26.92 -12.30 -16.06
C ASP A 577 -26.14 -11.46 -15.05
N LEU A 578 -25.82 -10.21 -15.39
CA LEU A 578 -25.06 -9.29 -14.55
C LEU A 578 -25.80 -8.98 -13.25
N VAL A 579 -27.11 -8.71 -13.31
CA VAL A 579 -27.93 -8.43 -12.12
C VAL A 579 -27.96 -9.65 -11.21
N ASP A 580 -28.26 -10.84 -11.75
CA ASP A 580 -28.27 -12.09 -10.98
C ASP A 580 -26.91 -12.40 -10.35
N HIS A 581 -25.84 -12.27 -11.14
CA HIS A 581 -24.47 -12.48 -10.68
C HIS A 581 -24.07 -11.49 -9.58
N PHE A 582 -24.36 -10.20 -9.78
CA PHE A 582 -24.02 -9.17 -8.80
C PHE A 582 -24.78 -9.36 -7.49
N GLU A 583 -26.09 -9.63 -7.54
CA GLU A 583 -26.91 -9.85 -6.35
C GLU A 583 -26.41 -11.05 -5.54
N LYS A 584 -26.14 -12.20 -6.19
CA LYS A 584 -25.57 -13.38 -5.52
C LYS A 584 -24.24 -13.08 -4.84
N ARG A 585 -23.40 -12.25 -5.46
CA ARG A 585 -22.14 -11.82 -4.84
C ARG A 585 -22.37 -10.89 -3.66
N GLN A 586 -23.34 -9.98 -3.72
CA GLN A 586 -23.69 -9.10 -2.60
C GLN A 586 -24.15 -9.86 -1.35
N GLU A 587 -24.76 -11.05 -1.51
CA GLU A 587 -25.14 -11.90 -0.38
C GLU A 587 -23.94 -12.41 0.43
N VAL A 588 -22.77 -12.50 -0.22
CA VAL A 588 -21.56 -13.14 0.34
C VAL A 588 -20.44 -12.15 0.62
N ASN A 589 -20.33 -11.09 -0.17
CA ASN A 589 -19.36 -10.03 0.04
C ASN A 589 -19.94 -8.69 -0.41
N ILE A 590 -20.28 -7.84 0.55
CA ILE A 590 -20.75 -6.49 0.26
C ILE A 590 -19.59 -5.68 -0.32
N GLY A 591 -19.79 -5.16 -1.52
CA GLY A 591 -18.83 -4.29 -2.17
C GLY A 591 -19.43 -3.61 -3.39
N LYS A 592 -18.57 -2.97 -4.17
CA LYS A 592 -18.99 -2.22 -5.35
C LYS A 592 -18.69 -3.00 -6.62
N GLY A 593 -19.45 -2.72 -7.69
CA GLY A 593 -19.19 -3.24 -9.03
C GLY A 593 -19.03 -2.13 -10.07
N MET A 594 -18.17 -2.37 -11.06
CA MET A 594 -17.94 -1.46 -12.18
C MET A 594 -18.19 -2.19 -13.50
N ILE A 595 -18.91 -1.57 -14.42
CA ILE A 595 -19.28 -2.12 -15.72
C ILE A 595 -18.59 -1.29 -16.79
N VAL A 596 -17.80 -1.93 -17.64
CA VAL A 596 -17.01 -1.29 -18.69
C VAL A 596 -17.62 -1.61 -20.05
N CYS A 597 -18.22 -0.63 -20.70
CA CYS A 597 -18.90 -0.79 -21.98
C CYS A 597 -18.09 -0.23 -23.15
N MET A 598 -18.34 -0.76 -24.34
CA MET A 598 -17.60 -0.40 -25.57
C MET A 598 -17.89 1.02 -26.08
N SER A 599 -19.12 1.52 -25.94
CA SER A 599 -19.54 2.84 -26.44
C SER A 599 -20.46 3.56 -25.44
N ARG A 600 -20.62 4.88 -25.60
CA ARG A 600 -21.54 5.68 -24.78
C ARG A 600 -22.99 5.23 -24.96
N ARG A 601 -23.37 4.90 -26.20
CA ARG A 601 -24.66 4.29 -26.53
C ARG A 601 -24.91 3.02 -25.72
N ILE A 602 -23.96 2.07 -25.76
CA ILE A 602 -24.07 0.80 -25.02
C ILE A 602 -24.14 1.02 -23.51
N CYS A 603 -23.44 2.02 -22.96
CA CYS A 603 -23.59 2.37 -21.54
C CYS A 603 -25.05 2.69 -21.19
N VAL A 604 -25.71 3.52 -22.01
CA VAL A 604 -27.09 3.97 -21.78
C VAL A 604 -28.09 2.83 -22.05
N ASP A 605 -27.89 2.07 -23.13
CA ASP A 605 -28.76 0.95 -23.48
C ASP A 605 -28.71 -0.14 -22.40
N LEU A 606 -27.51 -0.49 -21.92
CA LEU A 606 -27.34 -1.46 -20.83
C LEU A 606 -27.93 -0.94 -19.51
N TYR A 607 -27.76 0.35 -19.21
CA TYR A 607 -28.42 0.98 -18.05
C TYR A 607 -29.93 0.81 -18.11
N ASN A 608 -30.53 1.07 -19.27
CA ASN A 608 -31.97 0.94 -19.51
C ASN A 608 -32.44 -0.50 -19.30
N GLU A 609 -31.70 -1.50 -19.80
CA GLU A 609 -32.02 -2.92 -19.54
C GLU A 609 -31.91 -3.29 -18.06
N ILE A 610 -30.89 -2.79 -17.34
CA ILE A 610 -30.73 -3.06 -15.91
C ILE A 610 -31.89 -2.44 -15.11
N ILE A 611 -32.28 -1.20 -15.38
CA ILE A 611 -33.37 -0.54 -14.64
C ILE A 611 -34.75 -1.13 -14.98
N LYS A 612 -34.94 -1.74 -16.16
CA LYS A 612 -36.15 -2.55 -16.45
C LYS A 612 -36.27 -3.73 -15.48
N LEU A 613 -35.15 -4.37 -15.15
CA LEU A 613 -35.09 -5.50 -14.20
C LEU A 613 -35.12 -5.04 -12.74
N ARG A 614 -34.53 -3.88 -12.43
CA ARG A 614 -34.44 -3.31 -11.08
C ARG A 614 -34.80 -1.81 -11.07
N PRO A 615 -36.10 -1.46 -11.14
CA PRO A 615 -36.51 -0.05 -11.21
C PRO A 615 -36.08 0.79 -10.02
N HIS A 616 -35.99 0.18 -8.84
CA HIS A 616 -35.61 0.86 -7.60
C HIS A 616 -34.12 1.22 -7.50
N TRP A 617 -33.26 0.71 -8.40
CA TRP A 617 -31.85 1.11 -8.46
C TRP A 617 -31.67 2.48 -9.12
N HIS A 618 -32.63 2.91 -9.95
CA HIS A 618 -32.59 4.18 -10.64
C HIS A 618 -32.92 5.36 -9.72
N SER A 619 -32.26 6.49 -9.97
CA SER A 619 -32.69 7.81 -9.52
C SER A 619 -32.09 8.87 -10.44
N GLU A 620 -32.84 9.90 -10.78
CA GLU A 620 -32.31 11.08 -11.49
C GLU A 620 -31.37 11.91 -10.60
N ASP A 621 -31.63 11.94 -9.29
CA ASP A 621 -30.82 12.64 -8.29
C ASP A 621 -29.47 11.93 -8.08
N ASP A 622 -28.36 12.63 -8.32
CA ASP A 622 -26.99 12.12 -8.12
C ASP A 622 -26.65 11.77 -6.69
N LYS A 623 -27.43 12.22 -5.72
CA LYS A 623 -27.27 11.88 -4.31
C LYS A 623 -27.98 10.59 -3.93
N LYS A 624 -28.71 9.97 -4.87
CA LYS A 624 -29.53 8.77 -4.66
C LYS A 624 -29.28 7.73 -5.75
N GLY A 625 -29.98 6.61 -5.64
CA GLY A 625 -29.89 5.47 -6.57
C GLY A 625 -28.69 4.56 -6.28
N ALA A 626 -28.84 3.31 -6.71
CA ALA A 626 -27.85 2.25 -6.57
C ALA A 626 -26.97 2.06 -7.82
N ILE A 627 -27.35 2.68 -8.95
CA ILE A 627 -26.60 2.62 -10.21
C ILE A 627 -26.51 3.98 -10.91
N LYS A 628 -25.31 4.33 -11.41
CA LYS A 628 -25.05 5.56 -12.19
C LYS A 628 -24.16 5.28 -13.41
N ILE A 629 -24.29 6.12 -14.45
CA ILE A 629 -23.36 6.15 -15.58
C ILE A 629 -22.36 7.27 -15.35
N VAL A 630 -21.08 7.01 -15.59
CA VAL A 630 -20.02 8.02 -15.61
C VAL A 630 -19.28 7.97 -16.94
N MET A 631 -19.55 8.97 -17.76
CA MET A 631 -18.96 9.12 -19.09
C MET A 631 -18.72 10.60 -19.42
N SER A 632 -17.89 10.83 -20.43
CA SER A 632 -17.78 12.14 -21.08
C SER A 632 -19.07 12.47 -21.82
N GLY A 633 -19.32 13.76 -22.06
CA GLY A 633 -20.49 14.19 -22.81
C GLY A 633 -20.31 15.55 -23.48
N SER A 634 -21.13 15.79 -24.48
CA SER A 634 -21.19 17.00 -25.30
C SER A 634 -22.62 17.54 -25.40
N ALA A 635 -22.75 18.83 -25.70
CA ALA A 635 -24.06 19.45 -25.93
C ALA A 635 -24.77 18.94 -27.20
N SER A 636 -24.04 18.25 -28.09
CA SER A 636 -24.58 17.64 -29.31
C SER A 636 -24.99 16.17 -29.15
N ASP A 637 -24.83 15.59 -27.96
CA ASP A 637 -25.21 14.20 -27.69
C ASP A 637 -26.74 14.05 -27.64
N ASP A 638 -27.21 12.82 -27.87
CA ASP A 638 -28.64 12.46 -27.83
C ASP A 638 -29.33 12.99 -26.57
N PRO A 639 -30.54 13.59 -26.67
CA PRO A 639 -31.29 14.07 -25.51
C PRO A 639 -31.46 13.03 -24.38
N GLY A 640 -31.59 11.73 -24.73
CA GLY A 640 -31.71 10.64 -23.76
C GLY A 640 -30.44 10.41 -22.93
N TRP A 641 -29.29 10.90 -23.38
CA TRP A 641 -28.01 10.77 -22.70
C TRP A 641 -27.75 11.93 -21.74
N GLN A 642 -28.39 13.08 -21.94
CA GLN A 642 -28.11 14.32 -21.20
C GLN A 642 -28.24 14.17 -19.68
N GLN A 643 -29.17 13.32 -19.21
CA GLN A 643 -29.33 13.01 -17.78
C GLN A 643 -28.07 12.35 -17.16
N HIS A 644 -27.23 11.72 -17.97
CA HIS A 644 -26.00 11.05 -17.54
C HIS A 644 -24.74 11.89 -17.75
N ILE A 645 -24.86 13.02 -18.46
CA ILE A 645 -23.76 13.95 -18.70
C ILE A 645 -23.65 14.90 -17.51
N ARG A 646 -22.53 14.85 -16.80
CA ARG A 646 -22.32 15.56 -15.54
C ARG A 646 -21.20 16.59 -15.64
N THR A 647 -21.28 17.64 -14.82
CA THR A 647 -20.16 18.57 -14.61
C THR A 647 -19.04 17.91 -13.80
N ARG A 648 -17.85 18.53 -13.76
CA ARG A 648 -16.72 18.06 -12.95
C ARG A 648 -17.11 17.89 -11.47
N LYS A 649 -17.77 18.90 -10.89
CA LYS A 649 -18.25 18.88 -9.50
C LYS A 649 -19.22 17.72 -9.22
N GLN A 650 -20.19 17.50 -10.12
CA GLN A 650 -21.15 16.39 -9.97
C GLN A 650 -20.45 15.02 -10.05
N ARG A 651 -19.47 14.86 -10.95
CA ARG A 651 -18.67 13.62 -11.00
C ARG A 651 -17.87 13.39 -9.72
N GLU A 652 -17.31 14.45 -9.13
CA GLU A 652 -16.61 14.37 -7.84
C GLU A 652 -17.55 13.91 -6.71
N GLU A 653 -18.79 14.41 -6.68
CA GLU A 653 -19.82 13.97 -5.72
C GLU A 653 -20.16 12.47 -5.89
N ILE A 654 -20.39 11.99 -7.12
CA ILE A 654 -20.62 10.56 -7.39
C ILE A 654 -19.40 9.73 -7.01
N SER A 655 -18.19 10.21 -7.29
CA SER A 655 -16.94 9.56 -6.89
C SER A 655 -16.87 9.36 -5.37
N LYS A 656 -17.22 10.38 -4.58
CA LYS A 656 -17.25 10.29 -3.12
C LYS A 656 -18.24 9.22 -2.64
N ARG A 657 -19.45 9.20 -3.21
CA ARG A 657 -20.47 8.18 -2.92
C ARG A 657 -19.98 6.76 -3.24
N PHE A 658 -19.39 6.57 -4.42
CA PHE A 658 -18.97 5.24 -4.85
C PHE A 658 -17.78 4.69 -4.04
N LYS A 659 -16.91 5.58 -3.53
CA LYS A 659 -15.81 5.21 -2.63
C LYS A 659 -16.28 4.82 -1.23
N ASP A 660 -17.45 5.31 -0.79
CA ASP A 660 -18.01 4.98 0.50
C ASP A 660 -18.66 3.58 0.47
N PRO A 661 -18.13 2.60 1.22
CA PRO A 661 -18.69 1.25 1.26
C PRO A 661 -20.14 1.21 1.80
N GLU A 662 -20.55 2.19 2.62
CA GLU A 662 -21.87 2.23 3.25
C GLU A 662 -22.89 3.03 2.42
N ASP A 663 -22.47 3.74 1.37
CA ASP A 663 -23.39 4.47 0.48
C ASP A 663 -24.25 3.50 -0.37
N PRO A 664 -25.54 3.81 -0.61
CA PRO A 664 -26.41 3.00 -1.47
C PRO A 664 -25.95 2.81 -2.92
N LEU A 665 -25.04 3.65 -3.46
CA LEU A 665 -24.50 3.52 -4.81
C LEU A 665 -23.58 2.30 -4.89
N GLN A 666 -24.03 1.25 -5.56
CA GLN A 666 -23.35 -0.05 -5.62
C GLN A 666 -22.71 -0.34 -6.98
N LEU A 667 -23.29 0.17 -8.08
CA LEU A 667 -22.85 -0.08 -9.45
C LEU A 667 -22.57 1.22 -10.20
N VAL A 668 -21.53 1.21 -11.02
CA VAL A 668 -21.26 2.28 -11.98
C VAL A 668 -20.97 1.73 -13.37
N ILE A 669 -21.51 2.37 -14.39
CA ILE A 669 -21.24 2.05 -15.80
C ILE A 669 -20.29 3.11 -16.35
N VAL A 670 -19.20 2.68 -16.98
CA VAL A 670 -18.18 3.55 -17.56
C VAL A 670 -17.80 3.08 -18.96
N ARG A 671 -17.33 4.02 -19.80
CA ARG A 671 -16.68 3.71 -21.08
C ARG A 671 -15.16 3.77 -20.96
N ASP A 672 -14.65 4.95 -20.61
CA ASP A 672 -13.20 5.23 -20.49
C ASP A 672 -12.84 5.89 -19.16
N MET A 673 -13.79 6.61 -18.57
CA MET A 673 -13.61 7.27 -17.28
C MET A 673 -13.37 6.23 -16.19
N TRP A 674 -12.53 6.58 -15.20
CA TRP A 674 -12.25 5.79 -14.00
C TRP A 674 -11.55 4.43 -14.22
N LEU A 675 -11.18 4.09 -15.46
CA LEU A 675 -10.29 2.95 -15.72
C LEU A 675 -8.85 3.25 -15.26
N THR A 676 -8.49 4.53 -15.21
CA THR A 676 -7.18 5.06 -14.78
C THR A 676 -7.35 6.03 -13.61
N GLY A 677 -6.35 6.11 -12.72
CA GLY A 677 -6.34 6.98 -11.52
C GLY A 677 -7.32 6.58 -10.41
N PHE A 678 -8.56 6.25 -10.73
CA PHE A 678 -9.65 6.08 -9.74
C PHE A 678 -9.45 4.91 -8.77
N ASP A 679 -9.45 5.18 -7.47
CA ASP A 679 -9.18 4.19 -6.41
C ASP A 679 -10.42 3.96 -5.54
N VAL A 680 -10.91 2.72 -5.53
CA VAL A 680 -12.09 2.29 -4.77
C VAL A 680 -11.75 0.95 -4.11
N PRO A 681 -11.21 0.94 -2.87
CA PRO A 681 -10.78 -0.29 -2.21
C PRO A 681 -11.87 -1.37 -2.13
N CYS A 682 -13.11 -0.95 -1.89
CA CYS A 682 -14.28 -1.83 -1.80
C CYS A 682 -14.84 -2.33 -3.14
N LEU A 683 -14.24 -1.97 -4.28
CA LEU A 683 -14.62 -2.50 -5.60
C LEU A 683 -14.17 -3.96 -5.70
N HIS A 684 -15.12 -4.89 -5.73
CA HIS A 684 -14.82 -6.33 -5.74
C HIS A 684 -14.99 -7.00 -7.11
N THR A 685 -15.74 -6.38 -8.03
CA THR A 685 -16.07 -6.98 -9.33
C THR A 685 -16.04 -5.95 -10.44
N MET A 686 -15.41 -6.31 -11.55
CA MET A 686 -15.41 -5.56 -12.80
C MET A 686 -16.02 -6.41 -13.90
N TYR A 687 -17.08 -5.91 -14.53
CA TYR A 687 -17.73 -6.52 -15.68
C TYR A 687 -17.21 -5.85 -16.94
N ILE A 688 -16.65 -6.61 -17.86
CA ILE A 688 -16.03 -6.09 -19.08
C ILE A 688 -16.86 -6.52 -20.29
N ASP A 689 -17.42 -5.53 -20.97
CA ASP A 689 -18.08 -5.65 -22.27
C ASP A 689 -17.44 -4.67 -23.28
N LYS A 690 -16.10 -4.65 -23.29
CA LYS A 690 -15.28 -3.78 -24.12
C LYS A 690 -13.99 -4.52 -24.50
N PRO A 691 -13.64 -4.61 -25.79
CA PRO A 691 -12.33 -5.11 -26.20
C PRO A 691 -11.23 -4.21 -25.64
N MET A 692 -10.26 -4.80 -24.94
CA MET A 692 -9.14 -4.09 -24.33
C MET A 692 -7.86 -4.88 -24.50
N HIS A 693 -6.75 -4.17 -24.74
CA HIS A 693 -5.47 -4.78 -25.09
C HIS A 693 -4.32 -4.17 -24.27
N GLY A 694 -3.27 -4.97 -24.06
CA GLY A 694 -2.01 -4.52 -23.45
C GLY A 694 -2.16 -3.80 -22.11
N HIS A 695 -1.47 -2.67 -21.96
CA HIS A 695 -1.42 -1.94 -20.69
C HIS A 695 -2.79 -1.38 -20.24
N THR A 696 -3.65 -0.96 -21.18
CA THR A 696 -4.99 -0.43 -20.86
C THR A 696 -5.86 -1.46 -20.15
N LEU A 697 -5.78 -2.72 -20.59
CA LEU A 697 -6.44 -3.84 -19.95
C LEU A 697 -5.90 -4.06 -18.52
N MET A 698 -4.58 -4.07 -18.36
CA MET A 698 -3.94 -4.25 -17.05
C MET A 698 -4.30 -3.13 -16.05
N GLN A 699 -4.35 -1.88 -16.50
CA GLN A 699 -4.72 -0.73 -15.67
C GLN A 699 -6.17 -0.80 -15.20
N ALA A 700 -7.08 -1.26 -16.08
CA ALA A 700 -8.49 -1.45 -15.76
C ALA A 700 -8.67 -2.58 -14.73
N ILE A 701 -8.16 -3.79 -14.99
CA ILE A 701 -8.35 -4.92 -14.07
C ILE A 701 -7.66 -4.71 -12.72
N ALA A 702 -6.56 -3.95 -12.66
CA ALA A 702 -5.91 -3.60 -11.41
C ALA A 702 -6.81 -2.74 -10.50
N ARG A 703 -7.96 -2.22 -10.95
CA ARG A 703 -8.90 -1.52 -10.06
C ARG A 703 -9.53 -2.44 -9.03
N VAL A 704 -9.64 -3.75 -9.32
CA VAL A 704 -10.20 -4.73 -8.37
C VAL A 704 -9.16 -5.35 -7.45
N ASN A 705 -7.87 -5.01 -7.56
CA ASN A 705 -6.79 -5.65 -6.79
C ASN A 705 -6.47 -5.00 -5.43
N ARG A 706 -7.24 -3.98 -5.03
CA ARG A 706 -7.01 -3.25 -3.78
C ARG A 706 -7.38 -4.10 -2.57
N VAL A 707 -6.53 -4.06 -1.55
CA VAL A 707 -6.80 -4.61 -0.21
C VAL A 707 -7.89 -3.79 0.43
N PHE A 708 -8.89 -4.46 0.98
CA PHE A 708 -9.99 -3.83 1.70
C PHE A 708 -10.66 -4.86 2.61
N ARG A 709 -10.61 -4.63 3.92
CA ARG A 709 -11.10 -5.54 4.96
C ARG A 709 -10.63 -6.98 4.65
N ASP A 710 -11.54 -7.94 4.69
CA ASP A 710 -11.27 -9.34 4.40
C ASP A 710 -11.51 -9.73 2.94
N LYS A 711 -11.50 -8.77 2.00
CA LYS A 711 -11.69 -9.03 0.57
C LYS A 711 -10.63 -10.05 0.09
N PRO A 712 -11.05 -11.26 -0.34
CA PRO A 712 -10.11 -12.33 -0.67
C PRO A 712 -9.45 -12.15 -2.04
N GLY A 713 -10.01 -11.30 -2.89
CA GLY A 713 -9.59 -11.06 -4.26
C GLY A 713 -10.56 -10.15 -5.02
N GLY A 714 -10.12 -9.66 -6.17
CA GLY A 714 -10.98 -9.02 -7.17
C GLY A 714 -11.45 -10.02 -8.21
N LEU A 715 -12.64 -9.82 -8.78
CA LEU A 715 -13.17 -10.64 -9.87
C LEU A 715 -13.34 -9.81 -11.15
N VAL A 716 -12.84 -10.33 -12.26
CA VAL A 716 -13.07 -9.81 -13.61
C VAL A 716 -13.99 -10.76 -14.35
N VAL A 717 -15.16 -10.26 -14.75
CA VAL A 717 -16.17 -11.00 -15.52
C VAL A 717 -16.15 -10.51 -16.96
N ASP A 718 -15.97 -11.43 -17.89
CA ASP A 718 -15.74 -11.13 -19.30
C ASP A 718 -16.91 -11.54 -20.20
N TYR A 719 -17.62 -10.56 -20.76
CA TYR A 719 -18.75 -10.76 -21.68
C TYR A 719 -18.36 -10.68 -23.17
N ILE A 720 -17.15 -10.23 -23.50
CA ILE A 720 -16.72 -9.90 -24.86
C ILE A 720 -15.62 -10.83 -25.40
N GLY A 721 -14.77 -11.38 -24.52
CA GLY A 721 -13.71 -12.34 -24.85
C GLY A 721 -12.30 -11.74 -24.85
N ILE A 722 -11.86 -11.16 -23.73
CA ILE A 722 -10.51 -10.59 -23.54
C ILE A 722 -9.48 -11.62 -23.05
N ALA A 723 -9.81 -12.91 -23.01
CA ALA A 723 -8.98 -13.95 -22.39
C ALA A 723 -7.58 -14.07 -23.01
N GLU A 724 -7.49 -13.89 -24.34
CA GLU A 724 -6.22 -13.92 -25.07
C GLU A 724 -5.39 -12.68 -24.79
N ASP A 725 -6.02 -11.51 -24.88
CA ASP A 725 -5.40 -10.21 -24.62
C ASP A 725 -4.87 -10.09 -23.20
N LEU A 726 -5.62 -10.66 -22.25
CA LEU A 726 -5.17 -10.79 -20.87
C LEU A 726 -3.94 -11.67 -20.81
N ARG A 727 -3.94 -12.85 -21.46
CA ARG A 727 -2.79 -13.76 -21.45
C ARG A 727 -1.54 -13.11 -22.05
N GLU A 728 -1.69 -12.38 -23.15
CA GLU A 728 -0.60 -11.65 -23.80
C GLU A 728 -0.06 -10.55 -22.88
N ALA A 729 -0.93 -9.70 -22.33
CA ALA A 729 -0.53 -8.66 -21.39
C ALA A 729 0.15 -9.21 -20.14
N LEU A 730 -0.20 -10.43 -19.70
CA LEU A 730 0.45 -11.14 -18.60
C LEU A 730 1.80 -11.77 -18.99
N ALA A 731 1.99 -12.15 -20.26
CA ALA A 731 3.24 -12.71 -20.74
C ALA A 731 4.38 -11.67 -20.64
N ASP A 732 4.10 -10.40 -20.95
CA ASP A 732 5.06 -9.29 -20.82
C ASP A 732 5.57 -9.12 -19.38
N TYR A 733 4.73 -9.41 -18.37
CA TYR A 733 5.13 -9.40 -16.96
C TYR A 733 6.17 -10.47 -16.68
N THR A 734 5.98 -11.68 -17.20
CA THR A 734 6.93 -12.77 -17.00
C THR A 734 8.23 -12.58 -17.81
N GLY A 735 8.11 -12.06 -19.03
CA GLY A 735 9.24 -11.82 -19.93
C GLY A 735 10.15 -10.68 -19.48
N SER A 736 9.62 -9.71 -18.74
CA SER A 736 10.36 -8.54 -18.24
C SER A 736 10.98 -8.74 -16.85
N GLY A 737 11.04 -9.99 -16.36
CA GLY A 737 11.64 -10.35 -15.07
C GLY A 737 10.67 -10.58 -13.91
N GLY A 738 9.36 -10.41 -14.14
CA GLY A 738 8.33 -10.82 -13.17
C GLY A 738 8.16 -12.34 -13.12
N LYS A 739 7.68 -12.87 -12.00
CA LYS A 739 7.58 -14.33 -11.79
C LYS A 739 6.15 -14.88 -11.76
N GLY A 740 5.16 -13.98 -11.85
CA GLY A 740 3.78 -14.26 -11.47
C GLY A 740 2.88 -14.90 -12.53
N LYS A 741 2.09 -15.89 -12.09
CA LYS A 741 0.79 -16.22 -12.69
C LYS A 741 -0.27 -15.29 -12.08
N ILE A 742 -0.75 -14.32 -12.86
CA ILE A 742 -1.76 -13.35 -12.42
C ILE A 742 -3.18 -13.90 -12.59
N LYS A 743 -3.37 -14.85 -13.53
CA LYS A 743 -4.64 -15.53 -13.75
C LYS A 743 -4.79 -16.70 -12.79
N VAL A 744 -5.76 -16.61 -11.89
CA VAL A 744 -6.35 -17.76 -11.22
C VAL A 744 -7.75 -17.92 -11.80
N ASP A 745 -7.99 -19.05 -12.46
CA ASP A 745 -9.33 -19.37 -12.95
C ASP A 745 -10.26 -19.52 -11.73
N GLN A 746 -11.51 -19.03 -11.80
CA GLN A 746 -12.48 -19.20 -10.72
C GLN A 746 -12.63 -20.69 -10.34
N SER A 747 -12.47 -21.61 -11.29
CA SER A 747 -12.46 -23.05 -11.04
C SER A 747 -11.39 -23.51 -10.04
N GLU A 748 -10.24 -22.84 -9.96
CA GLU A 748 -9.23 -23.12 -8.92
C GLU A 748 -9.74 -22.72 -7.53
N ALA A 749 -10.47 -21.60 -7.43
CA ALA A 749 -11.11 -21.20 -6.17
C ALA A 749 -12.22 -22.19 -5.76
N VAL A 750 -12.99 -22.70 -6.72
CA VAL A 750 -13.99 -23.77 -6.49
C VAL A 750 -13.31 -25.06 -6.02
N ALA A 751 -12.19 -25.45 -6.62
CA ALA A 751 -11.46 -26.65 -6.21
C ALA A 751 -10.96 -26.53 -4.74
N VAL A 752 -10.37 -25.39 -4.38
CA VAL A 752 -9.96 -25.12 -2.99
C VAL A 752 -11.18 -25.11 -2.06
N LEU A 753 -12.29 -24.51 -2.48
CA LEU A 753 -13.53 -24.48 -1.70
C LEU A 753 -14.02 -25.89 -1.36
N LEU A 754 -14.12 -26.76 -2.37
CA LEU A 754 -14.59 -28.13 -2.20
C LEU A 754 -13.61 -28.96 -1.35
N GLU A 755 -12.30 -28.80 -1.54
CA GLU A 755 -11.29 -29.44 -0.69
C GLU A 755 -11.46 -29.06 0.79
N LYS A 756 -11.62 -27.76 1.10
CA LYS A 756 -11.81 -27.32 2.49
C LYS A 756 -13.17 -27.73 3.04
N PHE A 757 -14.19 -27.80 2.20
CA PHE A 757 -15.51 -28.30 2.56
C PHE A 757 -15.44 -29.78 2.97
N ASP A 758 -14.73 -30.61 2.21
CA ASP A 758 -14.52 -32.02 2.51
C ASP A 758 -13.74 -32.21 3.82
N VAL A 759 -12.71 -31.40 4.06
CA VAL A 759 -11.97 -31.44 5.34
C VAL A 759 -12.87 -31.09 6.52
N LEU A 760 -13.72 -30.08 6.40
CA LEU A 760 -14.64 -29.67 7.47
C LEU A 760 -15.73 -30.71 7.71
N THR A 761 -16.35 -31.22 6.64
CA THR A 761 -17.36 -32.29 6.77
C THR A 761 -16.78 -33.54 7.42
N ALA A 762 -15.52 -33.89 7.13
CA ALA A 762 -14.82 -34.99 7.80
C ALA A 762 -14.63 -34.77 9.32
N MET A 763 -14.52 -33.52 9.80
CA MET A 763 -14.48 -33.23 11.25
C MET A 763 -15.81 -33.56 11.95
N PHE A 764 -16.91 -33.63 11.21
CA PHE A 764 -18.22 -34.05 11.72
C PHE A 764 -18.44 -35.57 11.60
N TYR A 765 -17.38 -36.38 11.43
CA TYR A 765 -17.53 -37.83 11.43
C TYR A 765 -18.26 -38.32 12.70
N ARG A 766 -19.38 -39.04 12.50
CA ARG A 766 -20.33 -39.50 13.55
C ARG A 766 -21.12 -38.39 14.28
N PHE A 767 -21.13 -37.17 13.75
CA PHE A 767 -21.96 -36.07 14.22
C PHE A 767 -22.80 -35.54 13.06
N ASP A 768 -24.13 -35.72 13.12
CA ASP A 768 -25.02 -35.25 12.05
C ASP A 768 -25.27 -33.75 12.17
N TYR A 769 -24.35 -32.95 11.64
CA TYR A 769 -24.49 -31.50 11.66
C TYR A 769 -25.62 -30.99 10.73
N LYS A 770 -26.00 -31.78 9.72
CA LYS A 770 -27.08 -31.42 8.78
C LYS A 770 -28.44 -31.38 9.47
N GLY A 771 -28.59 -32.05 10.62
CA GLY A 771 -29.76 -31.92 11.49
C GLY A 771 -30.11 -30.47 11.84
N PHE A 772 -29.13 -29.55 11.87
CA PHE A 772 -29.35 -28.11 12.10
C PHE A 772 -30.38 -27.48 11.15
N PHE A 773 -30.44 -27.93 9.90
CA PHE A 773 -31.31 -27.33 8.88
C PHE A 773 -32.77 -27.79 9.00
N SER A 774 -33.05 -28.80 9.80
CA SER A 774 -34.40 -29.39 9.96
C SER A 774 -35.02 -29.15 11.33
N ILE A 775 -34.28 -28.56 12.29
CA ILE A 775 -34.76 -28.28 13.64
C ILE A 775 -35.44 -26.91 13.77
N ASP A 776 -36.29 -26.79 14.78
CA ASP A 776 -37.00 -25.55 15.11
C ASP A 776 -36.04 -24.42 15.53
N LYS A 777 -36.42 -23.18 15.21
CA LYS A 777 -35.60 -21.97 15.48
C LYS A 777 -35.19 -21.85 16.95
N SER A 778 -36.05 -22.26 17.88
CA SER A 778 -35.78 -22.25 19.32
C SER A 778 -34.64 -23.19 19.74
N GLU A 779 -34.35 -24.24 18.96
CA GLU A 779 -33.35 -25.26 19.28
C GLU A 779 -32.01 -25.03 18.56
N LYS A 780 -32.00 -24.21 17.50
CA LYS A 780 -30.80 -23.93 16.68
C LYS A 780 -29.59 -23.44 17.48
N LEU A 781 -29.79 -22.57 18.47
CA LEU A 781 -28.69 -22.08 19.31
C LEU A 781 -28.08 -23.19 20.17
N ALA A 782 -28.93 -24.03 20.78
CA ALA A 782 -28.48 -25.17 21.55
C ALA A 782 -27.72 -26.17 20.66
N PHE A 783 -28.21 -26.40 19.45
CA PHE A 783 -27.55 -27.26 18.46
C PHE A 783 -26.17 -26.74 18.06
N VAL A 784 -26.02 -25.43 17.82
CA VAL A 784 -24.72 -24.81 17.52
C VAL A 784 -23.75 -24.94 18.70
N MET A 785 -24.24 -24.80 19.94
CA MET A 785 -23.41 -25.01 21.14
C MET A 785 -22.97 -26.46 21.28
N TRP A 786 -23.88 -27.41 21.07
CA TRP A 786 -23.59 -28.85 21.10
C TRP A 786 -22.59 -29.24 20.00
N THR A 787 -22.76 -28.69 18.81
CA THR A 787 -21.82 -28.86 17.69
C THR A 787 -20.44 -28.30 18.02
N ALA A 788 -20.37 -27.13 18.65
CA ALA A 788 -19.11 -26.56 19.12
C ALA A 788 -18.42 -27.47 20.15
N ASP A 789 -19.18 -28.08 21.08
CA ASP A 789 -18.63 -29.02 22.06
C ASP A 789 -18.12 -30.31 21.40
N HIS A 790 -18.79 -30.82 20.37
CA HIS A 790 -18.28 -31.92 19.54
C HIS A 790 -16.93 -31.57 18.92
N ILE A 791 -16.83 -30.40 18.27
CA ILE A 791 -15.57 -29.95 17.64
C ILE A 791 -14.46 -29.79 18.69
N LEU A 792 -14.76 -29.21 19.85
CA LEU A 792 -13.79 -29.05 20.94
C LEU A 792 -13.34 -30.40 21.54
N GLY A 793 -14.14 -31.45 21.38
CA GLY A 793 -13.78 -32.82 21.78
C GLY A 793 -12.81 -33.54 20.83
N LEU A 794 -12.52 -32.98 19.65
CA LEU A 794 -11.58 -33.55 18.68
C LEU A 794 -10.14 -33.12 18.99
N GLU A 795 -9.18 -33.96 18.61
CA GLU A 795 -7.75 -33.61 18.69
C GLU A 795 -7.43 -32.40 17.81
N ASN A 796 -6.90 -31.34 18.44
CA ASN A 796 -6.67 -30.01 17.87
C ASN A 796 -7.91 -29.47 17.12
N GLY A 797 -9.10 -29.83 17.62
CA GLY A 797 -10.37 -29.60 16.93
C GLY A 797 -10.68 -28.11 16.79
N LYS A 798 -10.33 -27.32 17.80
CA LYS A 798 -10.49 -25.86 17.80
C LYS A 798 -9.68 -25.21 16.69
N GLU A 799 -8.35 -25.40 16.69
CA GLU A 799 -7.47 -24.76 15.70
C GLU A 799 -7.83 -25.18 14.29
N ARG A 800 -7.98 -26.50 14.06
CA ARG A 800 -8.28 -27.05 12.75
C ARG A 800 -9.59 -26.49 12.22
N PHE A 801 -10.64 -26.49 13.04
CA PHE A 801 -11.95 -26.00 12.62
C PHE A 801 -11.89 -24.50 12.31
N VAL A 802 -11.33 -23.69 13.21
CA VAL A 802 -11.21 -22.24 13.00
C VAL A 802 -10.42 -21.93 11.73
N LYS A 803 -9.28 -22.61 11.52
CA LYS A 803 -8.43 -22.47 10.32
C LYS A 803 -9.19 -22.84 9.05
N TYR A 804 -9.75 -24.05 8.97
CA TYR A 804 -10.40 -24.52 7.76
C TYR A 804 -11.68 -23.76 7.44
N VAL A 805 -12.44 -23.30 8.45
CA VAL A 805 -13.58 -22.41 8.24
C VAL A 805 -13.13 -21.06 7.68
N THR A 806 -12.01 -20.50 8.15
CA THR A 806 -11.44 -19.27 7.57
C THR A 806 -10.98 -19.47 6.13
N GLU A 807 -10.28 -20.57 5.81
CA GLU A 807 -9.86 -20.89 4.44
C GLU A 807 -11.07 -21.13 3.52
N LEU A 808 -12.06 -21.91 3.98
CA LEU A 808 -13.32 -22.18 3.27
C LEU A 808 -14.03 -20.87 2.93
N SER A 809 -14.21 -19.96 3.90
CA SER A 809 -14.93 -18.72 3.65
C SER A 809 -14.21 -17.76 2.72
N LYS A 810 -12.86 -17.75 2.72
CA LYS A 810 -12.09 -17.02 1.72
C LYS A 810 -12.30 -17.60 0.32
N ALA A 811 -12.24 -18.92 0.18
CA ALA A 811 -12.49 -19.59 -1.10
C ALA A 811 -13.95 -19.40 -1.57
N PHE A 812 -14.91 -19.44 -0.66
CA PHE A 812 -16.34 -19.28 -0.95
C PHE A 812 -16.64 -17.90 -1.52
N ALA A 813 -16.12 -16.84 -0.89
CA ALA A 813 -16.29 -15.47 -1.37
C ALA A 813 -15.65 -15.21 -2.75
N LEU A 814 -14.71 -16.07 -3.17
CA LEU A 814 -14.10 -16.04 -4.50
C LEU A 814 -14.86 -16.88 -5.52
N ALA A 815 -15.34 -18.06 -5.10
CA ALA A 815 -16.01 -19.03 -5.93
C ALA A 815 -17.45 -18.63 -6.26
N VAL A 816 -18.11 -17.83 -5.41
CA VAL A 816 -19.47 -17.35 -5.69
C VAL A 816 -19.47 -16.43 -6.92
N PRO A 817 -20.34 -16.68 -7.91
CA PRO A 817 -21.58 -17.48 -7.84
C PRO A 817 -21.55 -18.85 -8.54
N ALA A 818 -20.41 -19.54 -8.62
CA ALA A 818 -20.34 -20.90 -9.15
C ALA A 818 -21.37 -21.83 -8.46
N GLN A 819 -21.98 -22.73 -9.23
CA GLN A 819 -23.09 -23.56 -8.77
C GLN A 819 -22.69 -24.43 -7.56
N GLU A 820 -21.47 -24.96 -7.59
CA GLU A 820 -20.86 -25.75 -6.52
C GLU A 820 -20.71 -24.93 -5.24
N ALA A 821 -20.35 -23.64 -5.36
CA ALA A 821 -20.25 -22.75 -4.22
C ALA A 821 -21.63 -22.43 -3.66
N VAL A 822 -22.57 -22.01 -4.52
CA VAL A 822 -23.95 -21.70 -4.11
C VAL A 822 -24.60 -22.88 -3.38
N ALA A 823 -24.35 -24.11 -3.83
CA ALA A 823 -24.90 -25.33 -3.24
C ALA A 823 -24.49 -25.57 -1.77
N ILE A 824 -23.38 -24.99 -1.30
CA ILE A 824 -22.89 -25.16 0.08
C ILE A 824 -23.01 -23.89 0.93
N THR A 825 -23.75 -22.87 0.45
CA THR A 825 -23.89 -21.57 1.14
C THR A 825 -24.37 -21.72 2.59
N ASP A 826 -25.41 -22.54 2.79
CA ASP A 826 -26.00 -22.77 4.12
C ASP A 826 -25.04 -23.50 5.06
N ASP A 827 -24.23 -24.43 4.53
CA ASP A 827 -23.19 -25.11 5.29
C ASP A 827 -22.09 -24.17 5.74
N VAL A 828 -21.60 -23.31 4.84
CA VAL A 828 -20.59 -22.29 5.15
C VAL A 828 -21.09 -21.37 6.27
N ALA A 829 -22.36 -20.97 6.21
CA ALA A 829 -23.02 -20.18 7.24
C ALA A 829 -23.00 -20.87 8.59
N PHE A 830 -23.43 -22.14 8.62
CA PHE A 830 -23.47 -22.95 9.81
C PHE A 830 -22.08 -23.12 10.43
N PHE A 831 -21.06 -23.43 9.63
CA PHE A 831 -19.69 -23.57 10.12
C PHE A 831 -19.14 -22.28 10.72
N GLN A 832 -19.50 -21.12 10.16
CA GLN A 832 -19.15 -19.81 10.74
C GLN A 832 -19.86 -19.56 12.09
N MET A 833 -21.12 -20.00 12.25
CA MET A 833 -21.83 -19.92 13.54
C MET A 833 -21.14 -20.77 14.61
N VAL A 834 -20.77 -22.00 14.27
CA VAL A 834 -20.03 -22.91 15.17
C VAL A 834 -18.67 -22.30 15.53
N ARG A 835 -17.94 -21.77 14.55
CA ARG A 835 -16.66 -21.07 14.78
C ARG A 835 -16.83 -19.89 15.74
N ALA A 836 -17.85 -19.06 15.56
CA ALA A 836 -18.12 -17.94 16.46
C ALA A 836 -18.47 -18.40 17.88
N SER A 837 -19.21 -19.50 18.02
CA SER A 837 -19.53 -20.11 19.33
C SER A 837 -18.27 -20.60 20.05
N ILE A 838 -17.37 -21.29 19.32
CA ILE A 838 -16.08 -21.76 19.81
C ILE A 838 -15.21 -20.60 20.32
N LEU A 839 -15.12 -19.51 19.54
CA LEU A 839 -14.33 -18.34 19.90
C LEU A 839 -14.89 -17.60 21.14
N LYS A 840 -16.21 -17.58 21.34
CA LYS A 840 -16.85 -16.95 22.51
C LYS A 840 -16.70 -17.73 23.81
N LYS A 841 -16.61 -19.07 23.76
CA LYS A 841 -16.49 -19.93 24.95
C LYS A 841 -15.09 -19.88 25.60
N SER A 842 -14.14 -19.13 25.03
CA SER A 842 -12.78 -18.96 25.59
C SER A 842 -12.72 -17.68 26.44
N PRO A 843 -12.64 -17.76 27.77
CA PRO A 843 -12.62 -16.59 28.62
C PRO A 843 -11.19 -16.04 28.73
N GLU A 844 -10.76 -15.25 27.75
CA GLU A 844 -9.64 -14.32 27.94
C GLU A 844 -10.08 -12.88 27.64
N ASN A 845 -10.04 -12.08 28.71
CA ASN A 845 -10.09 -10.62 28.77
C ASN A 845 -10.98 -9.90 27.75
N GLY A 846 -12.24 -9.66 28.15
CA GLY A 846 -12.96 -8.38 27.92
C GLY A 846 -12.95 -7.79 26.51
N THR A 847 -12.77 -8.62 25.48
CA THR A 847 -12.65 -8.19 24.10
C THR A 847 -14.04 -7.89 23.58
N LYS A 848 -14.20 -6.72 22.94
CA LYS A 848 -15.39 -6.44 22.13
C LYS A 848 -15.61 -7.62 21.17
N PRO A 849 -16.87 -8.06 20.96
CA PRO A 849 -17.14 -9.16 20.07
C PRO A 849 -16.49 -8.88 18.71
N ILE A 850 -15.69 -9.84 18.24
CA ILE A 850 -15.08 -9.86 16.91
C ILE A 850 -16.14 -9.39 15.92
N ASP A 851 -15.82 -8.38 15.11
CA ASP A 851 -16.74 -7.85 14.12
C ASP A 851 -17.06 -8.96 13.12
N TYR A 852 -18.22 -9.58 13.30
CA TYR A 852 -18.79 -10.50 12.33
C TYR A 852 -18.80 -9.78 10.98
N ASN A 853 -18.18 -10.37 9.94
CA ASN A 853 -18.24 -9.85 8.57
C ASN A 853 -19.66 -9.37 8.28
N ALA A 854 -19.82 -8.17 7.70
CA ALA A 854 -21.15 -7.64 7.36
C ALA A 854 -21.95 -8.63 6.48
N ALA A 855 -21.26 -9.34 5.57
CA ALA A 855 -21.84 -10.41 4.77
C ALA A 855 -22.21 -11.66 5.59
N ILE A 856 -21.37 -12.10 6.52
CA ILE A 856 -21.67 -13.24 7.39
C ILE A 856 -22.80 -12.91 8.37
N LYS A 857 -22.90 -11.67 8.86
CA LYS A 857 -24.03 -11.17 9.67
C LYS A 857 -25.35 -11.34 8.93
N GLN A 858 -25.41 -11.10 7.63
CA GLN A 858 -26.62 -11.30 6.82
C GLN A 858 -26.95 -12.78 6.61
N ILE A 859 -25.96 -13.62 6.29
CA ILE A 859 -26.19 -15.07 6.10
C ILE A 859 -26.58 -15.74 7.43
N VAL A 860 -25.92 -15.41 8.53
CA VAL A 860 -26.24 -15.89 9.89
C VAL A 860 -27.60 -15.36 10.36
N SER A 861 -27.93 -14.10 10.06
CA SER A 861 -29.26 -13.53 10.30
C SER A 861 -30.35 -14.34 9.59
N ARG A 862 -30.18 -14.63 8.30
CA ARG A 862 -31.14 -15.45 7.53
C ARG A 862 -31.25 -16.89 8.04
N ALA A 863 -30.15 -17.50 8.51
CA ALA A 863 -30.16 -18.87 9.04
C ALA A 863 -30.84 -19.01 10.41
N ILE A 864 -30.84 -17.93 11.21
CA ILE A 864 -31.49 -17.86 12.54
C ILE A 864 -32.96 -17.40 12.42
N VAL A 865 -33.28 -16.51 11.47
CA VAL A 865 -34.59 -15.83 11.33
C VAL A 865 -35.70 -16.72 10.84
#